data_AF-A0A9P4TD39-F1
#
_entry.id   AF-A0A9P4TD39-F1
#
_cell.length_a   1.000
_cell.length_b   1.000
_cell.length_c   1.000
_cell.angle_alpha   90.00
_cell.angle_beta   90.00
_cell.angle_gamma   90.00
#
_symmetry.space_group_name_H-M   'P 1'
#
loop_
_entity.id
_entity.type
_entity.pdbx_description
1 polymer ?
#
loop_
_entity_poly.entity_id
_entity_poly.type
_entity_poly.pdbx_seq_one_letter_code
_entity_poly.pdbx_strand_id
1 'polypeptide(L)'
;MSAKVIVVGAGLSGLSAAHTIYLAGGNVVLLDKNNFMGGNSTKATSGINGALTRTQVDHQIGDSVKQFYDDTLKSARDKARPDLIKVLTYKSAAAVEWLMDVFNLDLTLVSRLGGHSFPRTHRGHDAKFPGMAITYALMQRFEELAEAEPERVQLVKKAKVTKVNMDGNRATGVTYTFGGEETTIEGPVILATGGYAADFTEDSLLKKWRPDTFDLSTTNGAHATGDGHKMLMKVGAQGIDMDKVQVHPTGLVDPKDPTAKTKFLAAEALRGEGGILLNNKGQRFCDDLGHRDYVSGKMWEEKEKGQWPIRLVLNSKASNVLDFHTRHYSGRGLMKKISGKELAKEIGISEKQLQEEFTSYNAIAKGEKKDTWGKKYFHNLPFDINDTFHVALMEPVLHFTMGGIEINDQAQCLNDSGKPFDGLFVCGELAGGVHGANRLGGSSLLGCVVYGRVAGDSASKYLFQQALNNAGGSAVSRLGQISLHIDPSTPGKISVEWGSGVQGGAQAQASGSDKVAQQSQLSAAPVMSKDADSKDPGKVTKPNQPAKFSIPDKEFTLEEIAKHNKKDDLWIAVKGIVMDVTNWTDEHPGGPQALFSHMGKDASEEFEMLHDDEVIPKYAPEIVIGKVKGQKVTLELVFVADPQLVDPHTYPGRPWPLNPLTMKYTDQYMRRSYSRIQTELYPDTVFFLGDLFDGGREWSTRTTKSPEKQYQRYGDSYWMNEYRRFGSIFFNHWGDGGLRPRPGQPGRKFISSLPGNHDLGFAKGVQIGVRDRFHAYFGDGNRIDVLGNHTFVSIDSVSLSALGVQSSQELEELWRPTVDFLAGAKEQKRKLIQRELRVQRGLRPYPGFPHREIPTEELAKATLPHASDDVTEFPTILLTHVPLYRARGTPCGPLREHWPPTPPSSGQPPLESDDRNAISVSGGYQYQNVMNKEISADIASKIGDIRYAFSGDDHDYCELTHRGYASGGGGIKEITVKSISWAMGVRHPGFVLASLWNPVDAHGKPLTGSMSKTIQTHLCLLPDQLGIFFRYAALFGLTLVLLAARAALVAANLLPRLMTSSSSSPSDPILPLTSSARDSSKNSPPYQTHSSTSSTTTAAPASSLQPRSTASSSARTRTASPLNGYGYGIPSPLPHHQTTSYALPQVQHGRGIYAGYDDVDKDKKEAKGKGGYASWGGSVGVV
;
A
#
# COMPACT_ATOMS: atom_id res chain seq x y z
N MET A 1 26.34 25.24 26.33
CA MET A 1 25.57 24.39 25.40
C MET A 1 25.37 25.15 24.10
N SER A 2 25.15 24.46 22.97
CA SER A 2 24.68 25.08 21.74
C SER A 2 23.28 25.67 21.94
N ALA A 3 22.95 26.77 21.24
CA ALA A 3 21.63 27.37 21.32
C ALA A 3 20.59 26.45 20.65
N LYS A 4 19.38 26.37 21.23
CA LYS A 4 18.29 25.46 20.84
C LYS A 4 16.98 26.24 20.75
N VAL A 5 16.09 25.81 19.84
CA VAL A 5 14.68 26.23 19.81
C VAL A 5 13.84 25.20 20.56
N ILE A 6 12.92 25.66 21.38
CA ILE A 6 12.00 24.82 22.17
C ILE A 6 10.66 24.77 21.43
N VAL A 7 10.16 23.57 21.14
CA VAL A 7 8.85 23.34 20.53
C VAL A 7 7.96 22.60 21.53
N VAL A 8 6.78 23.13 21.80
CA VAL A 8 5.84 22.61 22.81
C VAL A 8 4.58 22.05 22.14
N GLY A 9 4.43 20.72 22.21
CA GLY A 9 3.37 19.94 21.58
C GLY A 9 3.85 19.29 20.28
N ALA A 10 3.90 17.96 20.26
CA ALA A 10 4.35 17.13 19.13
C ALA A 10 3.21 16.75 18.17
N GLY A 11 2.18 17.61 18.04
CA GLY A 11 1.20 17.51 16.95
C GLY A 11 1.83 17.79 15.58
N LEU A 12 1.04 17.71 14.51
CA LEU A 12 1.55 17.95 13.14
C LEU A 12 2.22 19.32 12.98
N SER A 13 1.73 20.36 13.66
CA SER A 13 2.32 21.69 13.65
C SER A 13 3.69 21.74 14.32
N GLY A 14 3.83 21.14 15.50
CA GLY A 14 5.09 21.09 16.24
C GLY A 14 6.14 20.23 15.54
N LEU A 15 5.75 19.06 15.02
CA LEU A 15 6.64 18.22 14.20
C LEU A 15 7.09 18.95 12.92
N SER A 16 6.18 19.67 12.25
CA SER A 16 6.52 20.46 11.06
C SER A 16 7.48 21.62 11.38
N ALA A 17 7.31 22.27 12.54
CA ALA A 17 8.24 23.29 13.03
C ALA A 17 9.60 22.69 13.36
N ALA A 18 9.64 21.58 14.11
CA ALA A 18 10.86 20.92 14.57
C ALA A 18 11.71 20.41 13.40
N HIS A 19 11.10 19.75 12.41
CA HIS A 19 11.78 19.36 11.17
C HIS A 19 12.28 20.58 10.37
N THR A 20 11.54 21.68 10.35
CA THR A 20 12.00 22.91 9.66
C THR A 20 13.22 23.53 10.35
N ILE A 21 13.24 23.56 11.68
CA ILE A 21 14.39 24.05 12.46
C ILE A 21 15.62 23.18 12.19
N TYR A 22 15.47 21.86 12.22
CA TYR A 22 16.55 20.92 11.92
C TYR A 22 17.11 21.09 10.51
N LEU A 23 16.23 21.20 9.50
CA LEU A 23 16.59 21.43 8.09
C LEU A 23 17.22 22.81 7.85
N ALA A 24 16.88 23.82 8.65
CA ALA A 24 17.52 25.14 8.65
C ALA A 24 18.90 25.15 9.36
N GLY A 25 19.35 24.01 9.90
CA GLY A 25 20.62 23.89 10.65
C GLY A 25 20.53 24.23 12.13
N GLY A 26 19.34 24.53 12.65
CA GLY A 26 19.11 24.76 14.08
C GLY A 26 19.16 23.47 14.90
N ASN A 27 19.24 23.63 16.22
CA ASN A 27 19.04 22.56 17.20
C ASN A 27 17.65 22.71 17.82
N VAL A 28 16.99 21.60 18.13
CA VAL A 28 15.58 21.58 18.58
C VAL A 28 15.35 20.65 19.77
N VAL A 29 14.56 21.12 20.73
CA VAL A 29 13.95 20.29 21.78
C VAL A 29 12.44 20.28 21.56
N LEU A 30 11.86 19.09 21.36
CA LEU A 30 10.42 18.89 21.25
C LEU A 30 9.90 18.29 22.56
N LEU A 31 8.97 19.00 23.21
CA LEU A 31 8.32 18.60 24.46
C LEU A 31 6.86 18.21 24.17
N ASP A 32 6.40 17.05 24.66
CA ASP A 32 4.98 16.69 24.66
C ASP A 32 4.52 16.15 26.02
N LYS A 33 3.32 16.56 26.45
CA LYS A 33 2.73 16.15 27.74
C LYS A 33 2.28 14.68 27.76
N ASN A 34 2.07 14.07 26.60
CA ASN A 34 1.61 12.69 26.46
C ASN A 34 2.81 11.72 26.26
N ASN A 35 2.54 10.41 26.36
CA ASN A 35 3.51 9.38 25.98
C ASN A 35 3.66 9.22 24.44
N PHE A 36 2.60 9.58 23.72
CA PHE A 36 2.48 9.41 22.28
C PHE A 36 2.20 10.76 21.60
N MET A 37 2.89 10.99 20.48
CA MET A 37 2.88 12.27 19.74
C MET A 37 1.69 12.36 18.75
N GLY A 38 1.65 13.41 17.93
CA GLY A 38 0.69 13.60 16.83
C GLY A 38 -0.69 14.16 17.24
N GLY A 39 -1.14 13.88 18.47
CA GLY A 39 -2.34 14.51 19.06
C GLY A 39 -3.61 14.35 18.22
N ASN A 40 -4.38 15.44 18.05
CA ASN A 40 -5.57 15.43 17.20
C ASN A 40 -5.25 15.25 15.70
N SER A 41 -4.04 15.59 15.25
CA SER A 41 -3.67 15.55 13.83
C SER A 41 -3.69 14.11 13.29
N THR A 42 -3.27 13.14 14.11
CA THR A 42 -3.32 11.70 13.81
C THR A 42 -4.75 11.21 13.54
N LYS A 43 -5.76 11.84 14.15
CA LYS A 43 -7.18 11.47 14.02
C LYS A 43 -7.86 12.06 12.76
N ALA A 44 -7.16 12.81 11.92
CA ALA A 44 -7.77 13.46 10.76
C ALA A 44 -8.03 12.48 9.60
N THR A 45 -9.28 12.35 9.19
CA THR A 45 -9.73 11.27 8.28
C THR A 45 -9.92 11.68 6.81
N SER A 46 -10.08 12.98 6.49
CA SER A 46 -10.40 13.40 5.10
C SER A 46 -9.20 13.66 4.19
N GLY A 47 -8.08 14.19 4.71
CA GLY A 47 -6.94 14.65 3.90
C GLY A 47 -6.51 16.10 4.17
N ILE A 48 -5.52 16.58 3.41
CA ILE A 48 -4.86 17.89 3.53
C ILE A 48 -5.11 18.75 2.27
N ASN A 49 -5.42 20.03 2.42
CA ASN A 49 -5.67 20.89 1.25
C ASN A 49 -4.37 21.34 0.56
N GLY A 50 -4.38 21.42 -0.78
CA GLY A 50 -3.32 22.00 -1.60
C GLY A 50 -3.89 22.55 -2.90
N ALA A 51 -3.51 23.78 -3.29
CA ALA A 51 -3.93 24.38 -4.55
C ALA A 51 -2.71 24.63 -5.46
N LEU A 52 -2.83 24.25 -6.74
CA LEU A 52 -1.76 24.24 -7.75
C LEU A 52 -0.59 23.28 -7.40
N THR A 53 -0.93 22.06 -6.94
CA THR A 53 0.03 20.96 -6.71
C THR A 53 0.33 20.18 -8.01
N ARG A 54 1.48 19.48 -8.08
CA ARG A 54 1.78 18.51 -9.17
C ARG A 54 0.60 17.58 -9.44
N THR A 55 0.12 16.92 -8.38
CA THR A 55 -1.06 16.04 -8.40
C THR A 55 -2.32 16.67 -9.02
N GLN A 56 -2.64 17.94 -8.73
CA GLN A 56 -3.79 18.61 -9.35
C GLN A 56 -3.57 18.85 -10.85
N VAL A 57 -2.35 19.17 -11.26
CA VAL A 57 -1.97 19.34 -12.68
C VAL A 57 -2.10 18.03 -13.43
N ASP A 58 -1.60 16.92 -12.87
CA ASP A 58 -1.67 15.58 -13.46
C ASP A 58 -3.12 15.11 -13.65
N HIS A 59 -4.01 15.40 -12.69
CA HIS A 59 -5.45 15.15 -12.79
C HIS A 59 -6.23 16.21 -13.60
N GLN A 60 -5.55 17.16 -14.25
CA GLN A 60 -6.15 18.23 -15.07
C GLN A 60 -7.17 19.11 -14.30
N ILE A 61 -6.96 19.29 -12.99
CA ILE A 61 -7.81 20.09 -12.12
C ILE A 61 -7.42 21.57 -12.25
N GLY A 62 -8.26 22.35 -12.91
CA GLY A 62 -8.08 23.81 -13.13
C GLY A 62 -8.29 24.69 -11.88
N ASP A 63 -7.84 24.25 -10.70
CA ASP A 63 -7.86 25.06 -9.48
C ASP A 63 -6.78 26.15 -9.51
N SER A 64 -6.87 27.12 -8.59
CA SER A 64 -5.82 28.13 -8.42
C SER A 64 -5.69 28.57 -6.97
N VAL A 65 -4.49 29.03 -6.62
CA VAL A 65 -4.22 29.65 -5.31
C VAL A 65 -5.18 30.81 -5.04
N LYS A 66 -5.52 31.63 -6.05
CA LYS A 66 -6.52 32.70 -5.90
C LYS A 66 -7.91 32.14 -5.57
N GLN A 67 -8.38 31.11 -6.27
CA GLN A 67 -9.69 30.52 -5.97
C GLN A 67 -9.72 29.89 -4.57
N PHE A 68 -8.64 29.26 -4.12
CA PHE A 68 -8.56 28.71 -2.77
C PHE A 68 -8.51 29.83 -1.70
N TYR A 69 -7.84 30.95 -1.99
CA TYR A 69 -7.90 32.17 -1.18
C TYR A 69 -9.34 32.71 -1.09
N ASP A 70 -10.03 32.88 -2.22
CA ASP A 70 -11.40 33.40 -2.28
C ASP A 70 -12.40 32.48 -1.54
N ASP A 71 -12.29 31.15 -1.73
CA ASP A 71 -13.09 30.16 -1.00
C ASP A 71 -12.87 30.27 0.52
N THR A 72 -11.61 30.42 0.95
CA THR A 72 -11.24 30.55 2.37
C THR A 72 -11.71 31.88 2.97
N LEU A 73 -11.55 32.98 2.25
CA LEU A 73 -12.02 34.31 2.63
C LEU A 73 -13.55 34.32 2.83
N LYS A 74 -14.28 33.72 1.90
CA LYS A 74 -15.74 33.55 1.97
C LYS A 74 -16.18 32.71 3.17
N SER A 75 -15.40 31.70 3.56
CA SER A 75 -15.65 30.90 4.77
C SER A 75 -15.33 31.67 6.06
N ALA A 76 -14.31 32.53 6.05
CA ALA A 76 -13.88 33.31 7.21
C ALA A 76 -14.83 34.47 7.57
N ARG A 77 -15.64 34.96 6.62
CA ARG A 77 -16.65 36.02 6.78
C ARG A 77 -16.07 37.33 7.33
N ASP A 78 -16.75 37.96 8.29
CA ASP A 78 -16.36 39.18 9.00
C ASP A 78 -15.07 39.05 9.83
N LYS A 79 -14.63 37.81 10.08
CA LYS A 79 -13.40 37.46 10.80
C LYS A 79 -12.23 37.10 9.87
N ALA A 80 -12.30 37.52 8.61
CA ALA A 80 -11.22 37.29 7.65
C ALA A 80 -9.94 38.06 8.03
N ARG A 81 -8.80 37.34 8.02
CA ARG A 81 -7.45 37.90 8.11
C ARG A 81 -6.71 37.67 6.78
N PRO A 82 -6.77 38.63 5.82
CA PRO A 82 -6.16 38.50 4.50
C PRO A 82 -4.67 38.12 4.51
N ASP A 83 -3.93 38.67 5.47
CA ASP A 83 -2.53 38.36 5.76
C ASP A 83 -2.34 36.86 6.03
N LEU A 84 -3.09 36.31 6.98
CA LEU A 84 -2.97 34.91 7.39
C LEU A 84 -3.54 33.93 6.35
N ILE A 85 -4.64 34.29 5.70
CA ILE A 85 -5.28 33.47 4.64
C ILE A 85 -4.37 33.41 3.39
N LYS A 86 -3.65 34.50 3.08
CA LYS A 86 -2.67 34.51 1.99
C LYS A 86 -1.52 33.56 2.28
N VAL A 87 -0.92 33.59 3.47
CA VAL A 87 0.13 32.63 3.86
C VAL A 87 -0.37 31.18 3.76
N LEU A 88 -1.55 30.89 4.31
CA LEU A 88 -2.15 29.54 4.29
C LEU A 88 -2.30 28.99 2.87
N THR A 89 -2.86 29.79 1.96
CA THR A 89 -3.24 29.33 0.61
C THR A 89 -2.08 29.40 -0.38
N TYR A 90 -1.22 30.42 -0.31
CA TYR A 90 -0.07 30.57 -1.23
C TYR A 90 1.09 29.62 -0.90
N LYS A 91 1.24 29.18 0.36
CA LYS A 91 2.21 28.13 0.73
C LYS A 91 1.63 26.71 0.63
N SER A 92 0.40 26.54 0.14
CA SER A 92 -0.32 25.26 0.23
C SER A 92 0.29 24.14 -0.62
N ALA A 93 0.63 24.41 -1.88
CA ALA A 93 1.33 23.43 -2.72
C ALA A 93 2.67 23.03 -2.08
N ALA A 94 3.52 23.99 -1.76
CA ALA A 94 4.84 23.75 -1.14
C ALA A 94 4.78 22.99 0.20
N ALA A 95 3.64 23.03 0.92
CA ALA A 95 3.41 22.22 2.12
C ALA A 95 3.07 20.76 1.78
N VAL A 96 2.18 20.52 0.82
CA VAL A 96 1.85 19.16 0.32
C VAL A 96 3.06 18.51 -0.35
N GLU A 97 3.75 19.23 -1.22
CA GLU A 97 4.94 18.77 -1.95
C GLU A 97 6.07 18.38 -0.98
N TRP A 98 6.29 19.16 0.08
CA TRP A 98 7.27 18.83 1.12
C TRP A 98 6.93 17.56 1.90
N LEU A 99 5.64 17.30 2.17
CA LEU A 99 5.23 16.01 2.77
C LEU A 99 5.54 14.84 1.82
N MET A 100 5.24 15.00 0.53
CA MET A 100 5.52 13.98 -0.49
C MET A 100 7.02 13.73 -0.66
N ASP A 101 7.81 14.78 -0.86
CA ASP A 101 9.23 14.66 -1.22
C ASP A 101 10.15 14.34 -0.02
N VAL A 102 9.89 14.89 1.18
CA VAL A 102 10.78 14.72 2.35
C VAL A 102 10.43 13.50 3.20
N PHE A 103 9.16 13.08 3.20
CA PHE A 103 8.67 11.94 3.99
C PHE A 103 8.15 10.78 3.13
N ASN A 104 8.31 10.86 1.81
CA ASN A 104 7.89 9.84 0.84
C ASN A 104 6.41 9.42 0.97
N LEU A 105 5.53 10.40 1.20
CA LEU A 105 4.10 10.20 1.43
C LEU A 105 3.30 10.23 0.13
N ASP A 106 2.41 9.25 -0.08
CA ASP A 106 1.40 9.33 -1.14
C ASP A 106 0.30 10.33 -0.77
N LEU A 107 0.15 11.37 -1.59
CA LEU A 107 -0.90 12.38 -1.51
C LEU A 107 -1.55 12.62 -2.90
N THR A 108 -1.61 11.58 -3.73
CA THR A 108 -2.00 11.64 -5.15
C THR A 108 -3.51 11.53 -5.43
N LEU A 109 -4.35 11.15 -4.45
CA LEU A 109 -5.82 11.19 -4.59
C LEU A 109 -6.36 12.55 -4.12
N VAL A 110 -7.29 13.13 -4.88
CA VAL A 110 -7.83 14.47 -4.62
C VAL A 110 -9.35 14.48 -4.58
N SER A 111 -9.92 14.77 -3.40
CA SER A 111 -11.36 14.88 -3.18
C SER A 111 -11.82 16.35 -3.10
N ARG A 112 -13.12 16.59 -3.33
CA ARG A 112 -13.78 17.88 -3.06
C ARG A 112 -14.59 17.80 -1.77
N LEU A 113 -14.28 18.65 -0.80
CA LEU A 113 -15.03 18.75 0.47
C LEU A 113 -15.98 19.96 0.48
N GLY A 114 -16.70 20.15 1.59
CA GLY A 114 -17.71 21.20 1.72
C GLY A 114 -17.11 22.60 1.62
N GLY A 115 -17.81 23.50 0.91
CA GLY A 115 -17.40 24.90 0.70
C GLY A 115 -16.27 25.13 -0.32
N HIS A 116 -15.67 24.09 -0.91
CA HIS A 116 -14.63 24.25 -1.93
C HIS A 116 -15.19 24.30 -3.36
N SER A 117 -14.70 25.24 -4.17
CA SER A 117 -15.05 25.37 -5.58
C SER A 117 -14.41 24.28 -6.47
N PHE A 118 -13.24 23.77 -6.09
CA PHE A 118 -12.48 22.73 -6.80
C PHE A 118 -12.09 21.55 -5.88
N PRO A 119 -11.82 20.34 -6.42
CA PRO A 119 -11.24 19.25 -5.65
C PRO A 119 -9.78 19.61 -5.31
N ARG A 120 -9.45 19.60 -4.01
CA ARG A 120 -8.14 20.04 -3.53
C ARG A 120 -7.69 19.40 -2.22
N THR A 121 -8.46 18.45 -1.69
CA THR A 121 -8.11 17.72 -0.46
C THR A 121 -7.37 16.45 -0.85
N HIS A 122 -6.06 16.47 -0.63
CA HIS A 122 -5.12 15.40 -0.93
C HIS A 122 -5.12 14.29 0.12
N ARG A 123 -5.01 13.04 -0.34
CA ARG A 123 -4.83 11.81 0.45
C ARG A 123 -4.08 10.76 -0.36
N GLY A 124 -3.54 9.74 0.30
CA GLY A 124 -2.93 8.59 -0.35
C GLY A 124 -3.92 7.48 -0.70
N HIS A 125 -3.42 6.50 -1.45
CA HIS A 125 -4.05 5.18 -1.67
C HIS A 125 -3.83 4.22 -0.50
N ASP A 126 -2.94 4.56 0.44
CA ASP A 126 -2.62 3.77 1.63
C ASP A 126 -3.86 3.33 2.41
N ALA A 127 -3.80 2.12 2.97
CA ALA A 127 -4.77 1.61 3.92
C ALA A 127 -4.58 2.23 5.33
N LYS A 128 -4.44 3.56 5.42
CA LYS A 128 -4.33 4.35 6.65
C LYS A 128 -5.08 5.68 6.48
N PHE A 129 -5.60 6.27 7.56
CA PHE A 129 -6.19 7.61 7.47
C PHE A 129 -5.11 8.66 7.15
N PRO A 130 -5.41 9.72 6.35
CA PRO A 130 -4.38 10.66 5.92
C PRO A 130 -3.66 11.39 7.06
N GLY A 131 -4.38 11.74 8.13
CA GLY A 131 -3.78 12.34 9.33
C GLY A 131 -2.79 11.40 10.02
N MET A 132 -3.11 10.10 10.09
CA MET A 132 -2.25 9.07 10.65
C MET A 132 -1.01 8.84 9.78
N ALA A 133 -1.18 8.69 8.46
CA ALA A 133 -0.06 8.51 7.53
C ALA A 133 0.93 9.69 7.61
N ILE A 134 0.43 10.93 7.53
CA ILE A 134 1.26 12.14 7.61
C ILE A 134 1.96 12.25 8.99
N THR A 135 1.22 12.11 10.09
CA THR A 135 1.83 12.28 11.43
C THR A 135 2.83 11.19 11.76
N TYR A 136 2.55 9.93 11.42
CA TYR A 136 3.45 8.82 11.74
C TYR A 136 4.79 8.94 10.99
N ALA A 137 4.78 9.33 9.72
CA ALA A 137 6.02 9.56 8.98
C ALA A 137 6.87 10.69 9.58
N LEU A 138 6.24 11.80 10.00
CA LEU A 138 6.94 12.90 10.68
C LEU A 138 7.42 12.51 12.08
N MET A 139 6.65 11.73 12.84
CA MET A 139 7.01 11.22 14.16
C MET A 139 8.20 10.28 14.08
N GLN A 140 8.11 9.23 13.26
CA GLN A 140 9.17 8.25 13.07
C GLN A 140 10.47 8.96 12.64
N ARG A 141 10.39 9.85 11.66
CA ARG A 141 11.57 10.59 11.19
C ARG A 141 12.18 11.49 12.27
N PHE A 142 11.37 12.01 13.21
CA PHE A 142 11.89 12.80 14.33
C PHE A 142 12.50 11.93 15.43
N GLU A 143 11.93 10.76 15.71
CA GLU A 143 12.51 9.76 16.61
C GLU A 143 13.87 9.27 16.09
N GLU A 144 13.97 8.91 14.81
CA GLU A 144 15.24 8.55 14.14
C GLU A 144 16.31 9.64 14.28
N LEU A 145 15.94 10.92 14.09
CA LEU A 145 16.87 12.04 14.23
C LEU A 145 17.29 12.28 15.69
N ALA A 146 16.38 12.09 16.65
CA ALA A 146 16.69 12.21 18.08
C ALA A 146 17.61 11.07 18.57
N GLU A 147 17.53 9.89 17.96
CA GLU A 147 18.44 8.77 18.22
C GLU A 147 19.81 8.93 17.52
N ALA A 148 19.83 9.46 16.30
CA ALA A 148 21.05 9.61 15.50
C ALA A 148 21.89 10.87 15.83
N GLU A 149 21.25 12.00 16.15
CA GLU A 149 21.90 13.29 16.42
C GLU A 149 21.37 13.90 17.76
N PRO A 150 21.51 13.22 18.91
CA PRO A 150 20.91 13.62 20.20
C PRO A 150 21.42 14.97 20.76
N GLU A 151 22.55 15.48 20.26
CA GLU A 151 23.07 16.82 20.54
C GLU A 151 22.34 17.93 19.76
N ARG A 152 21.74 17.60 18.60
CA ARG A 152 20.98 18.53 17.75
C ARG A 152 19.46 18.39 17.89
N VAL A 153 18.96 17.17 18.08
CA VAL A 153 17.53 16.86 18.13
C VAL A 153 17.21 16.14 19.44
N GLN A 154 16.27 16.67 20.21
CA GLN A 154 15.87 16.11 21.49
C GLN A 154 14.36 15.98 21.58
N LEU A 155 13.88 14.84 22.07
CA LEU A 155 12.47 14.54 22.28
C LEU A 155 12.24 14.21 23.76
N VAL A 156 11.35 14.94 24.43
CA VAL A 156 10.95 14.66 25.81
C VAL A 156 9.43 14.45 25.85
N LYS A 157 9.03 13.21 26.11
CA LYS A 157 7.63 12.77 26.25
C LYS A 157 7.23 12.76 27.72
N LYS A 158 5.93 12.78 28.03
CA LYS A 158 5.40 12.98 29.40
C LYS A 158 5.93 14.27 30.06
N ALA A 159 6.28 15.27 29.27
CA ALA A 159 6.81 16.57 29.68
C ALA A 159 5.71 17.64 29.61
N LYS A 160 5.01 17.90 30.72
CA LYS A 160 3.94 18.89 30.76
C LYS A 160 4.50 20.27 31.06
N VAL A 161 4.62 21.10 30.01
CA VAL A 161 4.95 22.53 30.17
C VAL A 161 3.88 23.23 31.00
N THR A 162 4.30 23.91 32.07
CA THR A 162 3.44 24.63 33.02
C THR A 162 3.52 26.14 32.83
N LYS A 163 4.64 26.66 32.32
CA LYS A 163 4.93 28.09 32.20
C LYS A 163 5.86 28.40 31.02
N VAL A 164 5.59 29.50 30.31
CA VAL A 164 6.58 30.19 29.46
C VAL A 164 7.32 31.21 30.32
N ASN A 165 8.65 31.19 30.29
CA ASN A 165 9.49 32.11 31.05
C ASN A 165 9.70 33.40 30.25
N MET A 166 9.47 34.53 30.91
CA MET A 166 9.42 35.86 30.30
C MET A 166 10.36 36.82 31.03
N ASP A 167 11.14 37.58 30.27
CA ASP A 167 11.89 38.77 30.71
C ASP A 167 11.32 39.99 29.95
N GLY A 168 10.44 40.74 30.63
CA GLY A 168 9.63 41.78 29.98
C GLY A 168 8.80 41.23 28.81
N ASN A 169 9.06 41.72 27.60
CA ASN A 169 8.38 41.28 26.36
C ASN A 169 9.10 40.10 25.67
N ARG A 170 10.17 39.54 26.25
CA ARG A 170 10.97 38.46 25.66
C ARG A 170 10.67 37.12 26.31
N ALA A 171 10.37 36.10 25.52
CA ALA A 171 10.39 34.72 26.00
C ALA A 171 11.84 34.23 26.09
N THR A 172 12.23 33.75 27.28
CA THR A 172 13.59 33.24 27.53
C THR A 172 13.64 31.72 27.49
N GLY A 173 12.53 31.04 27.78
CA GLY A 173 12.46 29.59 27.89
C GLY A 173 11.09 29.07 28.32
N VAL A 174 11.06 27.81 28.78
CA VAL A 174 9.87 27.20 29.40
C VAL A 174 10.23 26.40 30.64
N THR A 175 9.28 26.29 31.57
CA THR A 175 9.32 25.35 32.69
C THR A 175 8.28 24.26 32.48
N TYR A 176 8.69 23.00 32.69
CA TYR A 176 7.85 21.82 32.55
C TYR A 176 8.04 20.84 33.70
N THR A 177 7.03 19.99 33.91
CA THR A 177 7.10 18.88 34.85
C THR A 177 7.41 17.57 34.10
N PHE A 178 8.34 16.79 34.64
CA PHE A 178 8.69 15.45 34.15
C PHE A 178 9.07 14.57 35.35
N GLY A 179 8.51 13.36 35.45
CA GLY A 179 8.73 12.47 36.60
C GLY A 179 8.24 13.00 37.96
N GLY A 180 7.54 14.14 38.00
CA GLY A 180 7.17 14.85 39.23
C GLY A 180 8.11 16.01 39.60
N GLU A 181 9.24 16.16 38.91
CA GLU A 181 10.20 17.26 39.11
C GLU A 181 9.94 18.40 38.13
N GLU A 182 10.17 19.66 38.54
CA GLU A 182 10.17 20.81 37.64
C GLU A 182 11.55 21.00 36.99
N THR A 183 11.56 21.18 35.67
CA THR A 183 12.77 21.44 34.87
C THR A 183 12.55 22.66 33.99
N THR A 184 13.60 23.46 33.80
CA THR A 184 13.59 24.65 32.94
C THR A 184 14.58 24.49 31.79
N ILE A 185 14.18 24.91 30.58
CA ILE A 185 15.04 24.99 29.40
C ILE A 185 14.92 26.39 28.82
N GLU A 186 16.05 27.02 28.52
CA GLU A 186 16.13 28.35 27.90
C GLU A 186 16.38 28.24 26.38
N GLY A 187 15.77 29.14 25.61
CA GLY A 187 15.78 29.21 24.15
C GLY A 187 14.52 29.87 23.59
N PRO A 188 14.50 30.27 22.30
CA PRO A 188 13.28 30.74 21.64
C PRO A 188 12.19 29.65 21.67
N VAL A 189 10.93 30.06 21.84
CA VAL A 189 9.82 29.13 22.12
C VAL A 189 8.79 29.14 21.00
N ILE A 190 8.40 27.95 20.53
CA ILE A 190 7.24 27.73 19.65
C ILE A 190 6.20 26.92 20.42
N LEU A 191 4.97 27.42 20.55
CA LEU A 191 3.85 26.65 21.08
C LEU A 191 2.96 26.12 19.95
N ALA A 192 2.68 24.83 20.01
CA ALA A 192 1.94 24.05 19.02
C ALA A 192 0.89 23.12 19.69
N THR A 193 0.31 23.55 20.81
CA THR A 193 -0.40 22.68 21.78
C THR A 193 -1.81 22.24 21.37
N GLY A 194 -2.31 22.65 20.21
CA GLY A 194 -3.68 22.36 19.78
C GLY A 194 -4.79 23.16 20.50
N GLY A 195 -6.05 22.81 20.21
CA GLY A 195 -7.25 23.50 20.69
C GLY A 195 -7.74 23.14 22.11
N TYR A 196 -8.98 23.55 22.39
CA TYR A 196 -9.66 23.38 23.69
C TYR A 196 -11.04 22.67 23.60
N ALA A 197 -11.33 21.99 22.49
CA ALA A 197 -12.63 21.34 22.24
C ALA A 197 -12.83 19.98 22.94
N ALA A 198 -11.96 19.60 23.90
CA ALA A 198 -12.18 18.49 24.83
C ALA A 198 -12.18 18.94 26.31
N ASP A 199 -12.07 20.25 26.58
CA ASP A 199 -12.04 20.77 27.94
C ASP A 199 -13.47 20.89 28.50
N PHE A 200 -13.90 19.91 29.30
CA PHE A 200 -15.21 19.86 29.93
C PHE A 200 -15.17 20.16 31.44
N THR A 201 -14.12 20.83 31.93
CA THR A 201 -14.05 21.31 33.31
C THR A 201 -14.84 22.61 33.51
N GLU A 202 -15.07 22.97 34.77
CA GLU A 202 -15.73 24.23 35.16
C GLU A 202 -14.92 25.48 34.76
N ASP A 203 -13.59 25.40 34.75
CA ASP A 203 -12.68 26.49 34.33
C ASP A 203 -12.43 26.52 32.81
N SER A 204 -13.12 25.69 32.04
CA SER A 204 -12.79 25.49 30.63
C SER A 204 -13.06 26.72 29.75
N LEU A 205 -12.18 26.90 28.75
CA LEU A 205 -12.36 27.94 27.73
C LEU A 205 -13.63 27.69 26.90
N LEU A 206 -14.01 26.42 26.72
CA LEU A 206 -15.26 26.04 26.06
C LEU A 206 -16.48 26.53 26.84
N LYS A 207 -16.56 26.27 28.16
CA LYS A 207 -17.67 26.73 29.00
C LYS A 207 -17.74 28.26 29.09
N LYS A 208 -16.58 28.93 29.16
CA LYS A 208 -16.47 30.39 29.21
C LYS A 208 -16.99 31.08 27.94
N TRP A 209 -16.64 30.58 26.76
CA TRP A 209 -16.90 31.28 25.49
C TRP A 209 -18.07 30.71 24.68
N ARG A 210 -18.40 29.42 24.84
CA ARG A 210 -19.46 28.70 24.10
C ARG A 210 -20.24 27.71 24.98
N PRO A 211 -20.88 28.20 26.06
CA PRO A 211 -21.69 27.36 26.94
C PRO A 211 -22.84 26.64 26.21
N ASP A 212 -23.34 27.22 25.11
CA ASP A 212 -24.36 26.65 24.22
C ASP A 212 -23.95 25.33 23.55
N THR A 213 -22.66 25.02 23.48
CA THR A 213 -22.14 23.78 22.89
C THR A 213 -21.43 22.85 23.86
N PHE A 214 -21.29 23.25 25.13
CA PHE A 214 -20.54 22.52 26.16
C PHE A 214 -21.01 21.06 26.34
N ASP A 215 -22.32 20.83 26.24
CA ASP A 215 -22.91 19.50 26.43
C ASP A 215 -22.73 18.56 25.23
N LEU A 216 -22.37 19.06 24.04
CA LEU A 216 -22.17 18.23 22.85
C LEU A 216 -21.02 17.22 23.01
N SER A 217 -21.14 16.07 22.34
CA SER A 217 -20.03 15.11 22.16
C SER A 217 -18.88 15.75 21.37
N THR A 218 -17.64 15.32 21.58
CA THR A 218 -16.45 15.80 20.84
C THR A 218 -15.79 14.71 20.01
N THR A 219 -15.03 15.12 19.00
CA THR A 219 -14.15 14.25 18.19
C THR A 219 -12.67 14.36 18.59
N ASN A 220 -12.37 15.19 19.59
CA ASN A 220 -11.03 15.46 20.09
C ASN A 220 -10.54 14.35 21.04
N GLY A 221 -9.23 14.19 21.17
CA GLY A 221 -8.65 13.47 22.29
C GLY A 221 -8.74 14.27 23.59
N ALA A 222 -8.77 13.58 24.74
CA ALA A 222 -8.87 14.19 26.07
C ALA A 222 -7.72 15.18 26.39
N HIS A 223 -6.61 15.11 25.65
CA HIS A 223 -5.49 16.06 25.75
C HIS A 223 -5.78 17.47 25.23
N ALA A 224 -6.86 17.71 24.46
CA ALA A 224 -7.19 19.01 23.86
C ALA A 224 -7.88 19.97 24.85
N THR A 225 -7.14 20.34 25.89
CA THR A 225 -7.60 21.07 27.09
C THR A 225 -7.30 22.58 27.08
N GLY A 226 -6.73 23.12 26.00
CA GLY A 226 -6.39 24.54 25.93
C GLY A 226 -5.23 25.00 26.83
N ASP A 227 -4.39 24.10 27.34
CA ASP A 227 -3.30 24.44 28.28
C ASP A 227 -2.42 25.60 27.78
N GLY A 228 -2.00 25.57 26.50
CA GLY A 228 -1.21 26.63 25.89
C GLY A 228 -1.95 27.96 25.76
N HIS A 229 -3.28 27.94 25.53
CA HIS A 229 -4.11 29.15 25.54
C HIS A 229 -4.15 29.76 26.94
N LYS A 230 -4.49 28.95 27.95
CA LYS A 230 -4.55 29.36 29.36
C LYS A 230 -3.20 29.89 29.85
N MET A 231 -2.08 29.36 29.34
CA MET A 231 -0.72 29.78 29.67
C MET A 231 -0.32 31.10 28.98
N LEU A 232 -0.57 31.23 27.67
CA LEU A 232 -0.19 32.42 26.90
C LEU A 232 -1.03 33.65 27.27
N MET A 233 -2.33 33.48 27.49
CA MET A 233 -3.19 34.59 27.96
C MET A 233 -2.77 35.10 29.35
N LYS A 234 -2.17 34.26 30.20
CA LYS A 234 -1.65 34.68 31.52
C LYS A 234 -0.37 35.53 31.42
N VAL A 235 0.39 35.44 30.33
CA VAL A 235 1.59 36.28 30.09
C VAL A 235 1.29 37.48 29.17
N GLY A 236 0.03 37.80 28.93
CA GLY A 236 -0.40 38.98 28.15
C GLY A 236 -0.57 38.74 26.64
N ALA A 237 -0.60 37.49 26.18
CA ALA A 237 -0.91 37.19 24.78
C ALA A 237 -2.39 37.40 24.46
N GLN A 238 -2.64 38.02 23.31
CA GLN A 238 -3.99 38.36 22.89
C GLN A 238 -4.74 37.12 22.38
N GLY A 239 -5.91 36.83 22.97
CA GLY A 239 -6.82 35.79 22.48
C GLY A 239 -7.88 36.39 21.56
N ILE A 240 -8.01 35.88 20.34
CA ILE A 240 -8.97 36.36 19.34
C ILE A 240 -9.97 35.27 18.95
N ASP A 241 -11.19 35.69 18.62
CA ASP A 241 -12.27 34.83 18.09
C ASP A 241 -12.57 33.58 18.94
N MET A 242 -12.34 33.63 20.26
CA MET A 242 -12.45 32.50 21.19
C MET A 242 -13.87 31.87 21.26
N ASP A 243 -14.90 32.57 20.78
CA ASP A 243 -16.26 32.04 20.60
C ASP A 243 -16.42 31.17 19.33
N LYS A 244 -15.48 31.24 18.39
CA LYS A 244 -15.52 30.51 17.11
C LYS A 244 -15.03 29.08 17.28
N VAL A 245 -15.88 28.27 17.91
CA VAL A 245 -15.77 26.80 18.00
C VAL A 245 -16.67 26.18 16.94
N GLN A 246 -16.10 25.33 16.08
CA GLN A 246 -16.80 24.62 15.01
C GLN A 246 -17.36 23.28 15.49
N VAL A 247 -18.65 23.11 15.26
CA VAL A 247 -19.35 21.82 15.30
C VAL A 247 -19.25 21.15 13.92
N HIS A 248 -18.94 19.87 13.89
CA HIS A 248 -18.94 19.03 12.70
C HIS A 248 -20.27 18.27 12.57
N PRO A 249 -20.91 18.22 11.39
CA PRO A 249 -22.24 17.60 11.25
C PRO A 249 -22.24 16.07 11.38
N THR A 250 -21.12 15.41 11.08
CA THR A 250 -21.06 13.94 10.96
C THR A 250 -20.11 13.30 11.97
N GLY A 251 -20.49 13.32 13.25
CA GLY A 251 -19.95 12.40 14.26
C GLY A 251 -20.68 11.06 14.22
N LEU A 252 -19.94 9.95 14.20
CA LEU A 252 -20.50 8.59 14.18
C LEU A 252 -21.13 8.26 15.53
N VAL A 253 -22.43 7.93 15.52
CA VAL A 253 -23.14 7.43 16.70
C VAL A 253 -22.99 5.91 16.74
N ASP A 254 -22.29 5.39 17.77
CA ASP A 254 -22.29 3.96 18.07
C ASP A 254 -23.68 3.55 18.58
N PRO A 255 -24.39 2.59 17.95
CA PRO A 255 -25.67 2.13 18.44
C PRO A 255 -25.63 1.48 19.83
N LYS A 256 -24.44 1.07 20.32
CA LYS A 256 -24.24 0.42 21.62
C LYS A 256 -23.96 1.41 22.76
N ASP A 257 -23.30 2.53 22.46
CA ASP A 257 -23.11 3.65 23.41
C ASP A 257 -23.43 4.99 22.70
N PRO A 258 -24.72 5.28 22.42
CA PRO A 258 -25.11 6.53 21.76
C PRO A 258 -24.78 7.78 22.58
N THR A 259 -24.49 7.62 23.86
CA THR A 259 -24.17 8.66 24.83
C THR A 259 -22.68 8.97 24.97
N ALA A 260 -21.79 8.26 24.25
CA ALA A 260 -20.35 8.44 24.35
C ALA A 260 -19.92 9.91 24.10
N LYS A 261 -19.34 10.55 25.12
CA LYS A 261 -18.90 11.96 25.06
C LYS A 261 -17.78 12.20 24.04
N THR A 262 -17.02 11.16 23.67
CA THR A 262 -16.06 11.18 22.55
C THR A 262 -16.53 10.25 21.44
N LYS A 263 -16.62 10.76 20.21
CA LYS A 263 -17.12 10.02 19.03
C LYS A 263 -16.12 10.02 17.89
N PHE A 264 -16.15 8.96 17.08
CA PHE A 264 -15.37 8.90 15.85
C PHE A 264 -15.91 9.88 14.81
N LEU A 265 -15.02 10.55 14.09
CA LEU A 265 -15.38 11.47 13.01
C LEU A 265 -15.66 10.69 11.73
N ALA A 266 -16.87 10.75 11.19
CA ALA A 266 -17.13 10.32 9.82
C ALA A 266 -16.48 11.34 8.88
N ALA A 267 -15.53 10.87 8.05
CA ALA A 267 -14.78 11.75 7.16
C ALA A 267 -15.71 12.57 6.26
N GLU A 268 -15.44 13.87 6.12
CA GLU A 268 -16.18 14.73 5.19
C GLU A 268 -16.02 14.26 3.73
N ALA A 269 -14.94 13.54 3.43
CA ALA A 269 -14.74 12.87 2.14
C ALA A 269 -15.89 11.91 1.80
N LEU A 270 -16.54 11.27 2.78
CA LEU A 270 -17.71 10.41 2.55
C LEU A 270 -18.85 11.16 1.85
N ARG A 271 -19.07 12.44 2.20
CA ARG A 271 -20.03 13.33 1.51
C ARG A 271 -19.44 13.88 0.20
N GLY A 272 -18.14 14.22 0.21
CA GLY A 272 -17.41 14.69 -0.97
C GLY A 272 -17.47 13.75 -2.18
N GLU A 273 -17.31 12.46 -1.91
CA GLU A 273 -17.40 11.35 -2.87
C GLU A 273 -18.85 10.90 -3.13
N GLY A 274 -19.87 11.69 -2.77
CA GLY A 274 -21.26 11.45 -3.17
C GLY A 274 -22.19 10.86 -2.11
N GLY A 275 -21.74 10.65 -0.87
CA GLY A 275 -22.62 10.27 0.24
C GLY A 275 -23.63 11.36 0.59
N ILE A 276 -24.87 10.96 0.89
CA ILE A 276 -26.00 11.85 1.18
C ILE A 276 -26.49 11.69 2.62
N LEU A 277 -27.08 12.75 3.17
CA LEU A 277 -27.75 12.74 4.47
C LEU A 277 -29.26 12.59 4.30
N LEU A 278 -29.82 11.53 4.89
CA LEU A 278 -31.26 11.26 4.93
C LEU A 278 -31.80 11.33 6.36
N ASN A 279 -33.00 11.89 6.53
CA ASN A 279 -33.71 11.92 7.81
C ASN A 279 -34.49 10.62 8.09
N ASN A 280 -35.29 10.58 9.17
CA ASN A 280 -36.09 9.39 9.52
C ASN A 280 -37.27 9.09 8.58
N LYS A 281 -37.52 9.93 7.57
CA LYS A 281 -38.47 9.68 6.47
C LYS A 281 -37.77 9.28 5.17
N GLY A 282 -36.44 9.11 5.20
CA GLY A 282 -35.64 8.79 4.02
C GLY A 282 -35.48 9.95 3.03
N GLN A 283 -35.69 11.19 3.48
CA GLN A 283 -35.67 12.39 2.66
C GLN A 283 -34.36 13.17 2.86
N ARG A 284 -33.82 13.78 1.80
CA ARG A 284 -32.80 14.82 1.92
C ARG A 284 -33.40 16.08 2.54
N PHE A 285 -32.55 16.86 3.21
CA PHE A 285 -32.95 18.08 3.92
C PHE A 285 -31.96 19.26 3.78
N CYS A 286 -30.84 19.08 3.06
CA CYS A 286 -29.83 20.11 2.82
C CYS A 286 -28.95 19.84 1.59
N ASP A 287 -28.08 20.79 1.23
CA ASP A 287 -26.86 20.46 0.47
C ASP A 287 -25.79 19.88 1.42
N ASP A 288 -25.51 18.59 1.27
CA ASP A 288 -24.52 17.82 2.03
C ASP A 288 -23.07 18.35 1.88
N LEU A 289 -22.81 19.21 0.89
CA LEU A 289 -21.52 19.88 0.64
C LEU A 289 -21.53 21.38 1.00
N GLY A 290 -22.57 21.83 1.72
CA GLY A 290 -22.57 23.13 2.37
C GLY A 290 -21.49 23.26 3.46
N HIS A 291 -21.34 24.46 4.00
CA HIS A 291 -20.45 24.70 5.14
C HIS A 291 -20.93 23.93 6.39
N ARG A 292 -20.02 23.60 7.29
CA ARG A 292 -20.29 22.75 8.47
C ARG A 292 -21.32 23.33 9.42
N ASP A 293 -21.32 24.66 9.57
CA ASP A 293 -22.32 25.40 10.34
C ASP A 293 -23.72 25.33 9.68
N TYR A 294 -23.81 25.46 8.36
CA TYR A 294 -25.06 25.28 7.61
C TYR A 294 -25.59 23.84 7.71
N VAL A 295 -24.75 22.82 7.48
CA VAL A 295 -25.21 21.41 7.52
C VAL A 295 -25.65 21.02 8.93
N SER A 296 -24.86 21.38 9.96
CA SER A 296 -25.26 21.16 11.35
C SER A 296 -26.54 21.95 11.70
N GLY A 297 -26.63 23.20 11.22
CA GLY A 297 -27.84 24.04 11.23
C GLY A 297 -29.09 23.28 10.79
N LYS A 298 -29.02 22.68 9.59
CA LYS A 298 -30.11 21.87 9.04
C LYS A 298 -30.38 20.58 9.82
N MET A 299 -29.38 19.98 10.46
CA MET A 299 -29.61 18.83 11.35
C MET A 299 -30.35 19.23 12.64
N TRP A 300 -30.10 20.41 13.21
CA TRP A 300 -30.87 20.91 14.35
C TRP A 300 -32.33 21.23 13.97
N GLU A 301 -32.56 21.87 12.82
CA GLU A 301 -33.92 22.07 12.28
C GLU A 301 -34.67 20.74 12.09
N GLU A 302 -34.02 19.68 11.59
CA GLU A 302 -34.66 18.36 11.47
C GLU A 302 -34.93 17.72 12.84
N LYS A 303 -34.04 17.91 13.83
CA LYS A 303 -34.25 17.45 15.21
C LYS A 303 -35.46 18.12 15.87
N GLU A 304 -35.63 19.43 15.70
CA GLU A 304 -36.78 20.20 16.18
C GLU A 304 -38.10 19.74 15.53
N LYS A 305 -38.08 19.36 14.24
CA LYS A 305 -39.23 18.79 13.53
C LYS A 305 -39.52 17.31 13.91
N GLY A 306 -38.77 16.71 14.83
CA GLY A 306 -38.88 15.29 15.18
C GLY A 306 -38.39 14.33 14.09
N GLN A 307 -37.57 14.79 13.13
CA GLN A 307 -37.11 14.03 11.97
C GLN A 307 -35.74 13.34 12.22
N TRP A 308 -35.61 12.72 13.38
CA TRP A 308 -34.40 12.03 13.86
C TRP A 308 -34.60 10.50 13.90
N PRO A 309 -33.58 9.65 13.63
CA PRO A 309 -32.18 9.97 13.40
C PRO A 309 -31.81 10.30 11.95
N ILE A 310 -30.71 11.05 11.80
CA ILE A 310 -30.06 11.31 10.52
C ILE A 310 -29.10 10.16 10.19
N ARG A 311 -29.15 9.70 8.93
CA ARG A 311 -28.28 8.67 8.37
C ARG A 311 -27.41 9.28 7.26
N LEU A 312 -26.12 9.01 7.31
CA LEU A 312 -25.25 9.13 6.14
C LEU A 312 -25.37 7.85 5.30
N VAL A 313 -25.59 8.00 4.00
CA VAL A 313 -25.78 6.89 3.05
C VAL A 313 -24.81 7.04 1.90
N LEU A 314 -23.90 6.09 1.74
CA LEU A 314 -22.99 5.97 0.58
C LEU A 314 -23.41 4.79 -0.28
N ASN A 315 -23.47 4.97 -1.59
CA ASN A 315 -23.68 3.87 -2.55
C ASN A 315 -22.39 3.06 -2.78
N SER A 316 -22.43 2.01 -3.61
CA SER A 316 -21.26 1.16 -3.84
C SER A 316 -20.10 1.91 -4.50
N LYS A 317 -20.39 2.84 -5.42
CA LYS A 317 -19.39 3.65 -6.11
C LYS A 317 -18.62 4.56 -5.15
N ALA A 318 -19.33 5.31 -4.31
CA ALA A 318 -18.73 6.19 -3.31
C ALA A 318 -17.93 5.42 -2.25
N SER A 319 -18.46 4.27 -1.81
CA SER A 319 -17.78 3.44 -0.82
C SER A 319 -16.55 2.73 -1.38
N ASN A 320 -16.53 2.30 -2.64
CA ASN A 320 -15.32 1.72 -3.26
C ASN A 320 -14.15 2.73 -3.34
N VAL A 321 -14.43 4.02 -3.56
CA VAL A 321 -13.40 5.10 -3.58
C VAL A 321 -12.83 5.40 -2.18
N LEU A 322 -13.58 5.02 -1.13
CA LEU A 322 -13.25 5.21 0.29
C LEU A 322 -13.32 3.86 1.04
N ASP A 323 -12.88 2.77 0.37
CA ASP A 323 -13.05 1.41 0.88
C ASP A 323 -12.48 1.27 2.30
N PHE A 324 -11.24 1.74 2.51
CA PHE A 324 -10.60 1.76 3.81
C PHE A 324 -11.46 2.43 4.90
N HIS A 325 -12.02 3.62 4.61
CA HIS A 325 -12.93 4.30 5.55
C HIS A 325 -14.14 3.43 5.87
N THR A 326 -14.82 2.89 4.85
CA THR A 326 -16.05 2.11 5.06
C THR A 326 -15.81 0.78 5.76
N ARG A 327 -14.73 0.06 5.44
CA ARG A 327 -14.29 -1.14 6.17
C ARG A 327 -13.93 -0.81 7.61
N HIS A 328 -13.14 0.25 7.84
CA HIS A 328 -12.75 0.67 9.18
C HIS A 328 -13.94 1.01 10.07
N TYR A 329 -14.90 1.80 9.56
CA TYR A 329 -16.11 2.14 10.34
C TYR A 329 -17.04 0.93 10.52
N SER A 330 -17.07 -0.01 9.57
CA SER A 330 -17.90 -1.22 9.66
C SER A 330 -17.33 -2.26 10.62
N GLY A 331 -16.01 -2.48 10.65
CA GLY A 331 -15.35 -3.36 11.63
C GLY A 331 -15.58 -2.90 13.07
N ARG A 332 -15.59 -1.58 13.30
CA ARG A 332 -15.97 -0.99 14.60
C ARG A 332 -17.48 -1.06 14.92
N GLY A 333 -18.31 -1.52 14.00
CA GLY A 333 -19.77 -1.55 14.15
C GLY A 333 -20.48 -0.19 14.06
N LEU A 334 -19.77 0.86 13.63
CA LEU A 334 -20.28 2.23 13.50
C LEU A 334 -21.00 2.48 12.17
N MET A 335 -20.80 1.59 11.20
CA MET A 335 -21.36 1.65 9.85
C MET A 335 -21.83 0.25 9.44
N LYS A 336 -22.95 0.15 8.73
CA LYS A 336 -23.53 -1.11 8.24
C LYS A 336 -23.52 -1.14 6.73
N LYS A 337 -23.28 -2.31 6.15
CA LYS A 337 -23.45 -2.57 4.71
C LYS A 337 -24.80 -3.28 4.50
N ILE A 338 -25.73 -2.66 3.79
CA ILE A 338 -27.11 -3.14 3.58
C ILE A 338 -27.59 -2.84 2.15
N SER A 339 -28.55 -3.61 1.64
CA SER A 339 -29.23 -3.29 0.37
C SER A 339 -30.16 -2.09 0.50
N GLY A 340 -30.52 -1.43 -0.61
CA GLY A 340 -31.49 -0.31 -0.58
C GLY A 340 -32.87 -0.72 -0.06
N LYS A 341 -33.27 -1.99 -0.22
CA LYS A 341 -34.52 -2.55 0.34
C LYS A 341 -34.45 -2.65 1.87
N GLU A 342 -33.33 -3.11 2.40
CA GLU A 342 -33.07 -3.13 3.84
C GLU A 342 -32.96 -1.73 4.42
N LEU A 343 -32.39 -0.77 3.68
CA LEU A 343 -32.37 0.65 4.06
C LEU A 343 -33.79 1.23 4.16
N ALA A 344 -34.66 0.99 3.17
CA ALA A 344 -36.06 1.41 3.23
C ALA A 344 -36.77 0.82 4.47
N LYS A 345 -36.54 -0.47 4.76
CA LYS A 345 -37.05 -1.17 5.95
C LYS A 345 -36.48 -0.61 7.27
N GLU A 346 -35.19 -0.27 7.34
CA GLU A 346 -34.57 0.31 8.55
C GLU A 346 -35.05 1.76 8.81
N ILE A 347 -35.36 2.51 7.76
CA ILE A 347 -35.98 3.84 7.87
C ILE A 347 -37.46 3.71 8.29
N GLY A 348 -38.16 2.68 7.81
CA GLY A 348 -39.60 2.49 8.04
C GLY A 348 -40.48 3.03 6.90
N ILE A 349 -39.96 3.08 5.67
CA ILE A 349 -40.66 3.56 4.47
C ILE A 349 -40.77 2.46 3.40
N SER A 350 -41.64 2.66 2.41
CA SER A 350 -41.73 1.74 1.27
C SER A 350 -40.51 1.87 0.33
N GLU A 351 -40.16 0.76 -0.34
CA GLU A 351 -39.14 0.75 -1.40
C GLU A 351 -39.40 1.82 -2.47
N LYS A 352 -40.68 2.03 -2.82
CA LYS A 352 -41.10 3.04 -3.79
C LYS A 352 -40.72 4.46 -3.34
N GLN A 353 -40.96 4.83 -2.08
CA GLN A 353 -40.63 6.17 -1.57
C GLN A 353 -39.12 6.45 -1.60
N LEU A 354 -38.29 5.45 -1.23
CA LEU A 354 -36.83 5.61 -1.29
C LEU A 354 -36.34 5.71 -2.74
N GLN A 355 -36.89 4.90 -3.65
CA GLN A 355 -36.57 4.98 -5.07
C GLN A 355 -37.02 6.32 -5.69
N GLU A 356 -38.15 6.90 -5.27
CA GLU A 356 -38.59 8.23 -5.69
C GLU A 356 -37.61 9.34 -5.26
N GLU A 357 -37.10 9.29 -4.03
CA GLU A 357 -36.08 10.23 -3.54
C GLU A 357 -34.76 10.09 -4.33
N PHE A 358 -34.27 8.86 -4.54
CA PHE A 358 -33.07 8.61 -5.36
C PHE A 358 -33.25 9.05 -6.82
N THR A 359 -34.41 8.79 -7.42
CA THR A 359 -34.74 9.23 -8.78
C THR A 359 -34.77 10.76 -8.88
N SER A 360 -35.36 11.43 -7.88
CA SER A 360 -35.36 12.89 -7.75
C SER A 360 -33.94 13.45 -7.62
N TYR A 361 -33.08 12.83 -6.80
CA TYR A 361 -31.68 13.22 -6.64
C TYR A 361 -30.86 13.05 -7.93
N ASN A 362 -31.06 11.94 -8.65
CA ASN A 362 -30.40 11.70 -9.93
C ASN A 362 -30.83 12.73 -11.00
N ALA A 363 -32.13 13.05 -11.08
CA ALA A 363 -32.65 14.06 -12.01
C ALA A 363 -32.12 15.46 -11.69
N ILE A 364 -31.99 15.79 -10.40
CA ILE A 364 -31.34 17.03 -9.94
C ILE A 364 -29.89 17.09 -10.43
N ALA A 365 -29.12 16.02 -10.25
CA ALA A 365 -27.71 15.99 -10.62
C ALA A 365 -27.45 16.06 -12.13
N LYS A 366 -28.39 15.58 -12.95
CA LYS A 366 -28.36 15.74 -14.42
C LYS A 366 -28.77 17.14 -14.89
N GLY A 367 -29.28 18.00 -13.99
CA GLY A 367 -29.86 19.30 -14.34
C GLY A 367 -31.29 19.25 -14.88
N GLU A 368 -31.94 18.09 -14.86
CA GLU A 368 -33.34 17.89 -15.26
C GLU A 368 -34.32 18.53 -14.25
N LYS A 369 -33.90 18.68 -12.99
CA LYS A 369 -34.65 19.29 -11.89
C LYS A 369 -33.75 20.24 -11.09
N LYS A 370 -34.31 21.31 -10.51
CA LYS A 370 -33.57 22.20 -9.59
C LYS A 370 -33.51 21.60 -8.19
N ASP A 371 -32.34 21.64 -7.55
CA ASP A 371 -32.19 21.27 -6.14
C ASP A 371 -32.81 22.34 -5.23
N THR A 372 -33.62 21.92 -4.25
CA THR A 372 -34.29 22.81 -3.29
C THR A 372 -33.32 23.64 -2.45
N TRP A 373 -32.11 23.13 -2.21
CA TRP A 373 -31.09 23.74 -1.36
C TRP A 373 -29.93 24.34 -2.18
N GLY A 374 -30.03 24.31 -3.52
CA GLY A 374 -29.02 24.86 -4.42
C GLY A 374 -27.74 24.04 -4.56
N LYS A 375 -27.78 22.73 -4.25
CA LYS A 375 -26.63 21.81 -4.41
C LYS A 375 -26.08 21.86 -5.84
N LYS A 376 -24.76 22.08 -5.96
CA LYS A 376 -24.07 22.30 -7.25
C LYS A 376 -23.19 21.14 -7.72
N TYR A 377 -22.72 20.30 -6.80
CA TYR A 377 -21.68 19.32 -7.06
C TYR A 377 -22.14 17.94 -6.63
N PHE A 378 -21.89 16.95 -7.50
CA PHE A 378 -22.35 15.58 -7.34
C PHE A 378 -21.24 14.63 -7.84
N HIS A 379 -21.03 13.52 -7.14
CA HIS A 379 -20.06 12.48 -7.50
C HIS A 379 -20.69 11.09 -7.36
N ASN A 380 -20.08 10.09 -8.01
CA ASN A 380 -20.39 8.66 -7.85
C ASN A 380 -21.87 8.27 -8.06
N LEU A 381 -22.52 8.91 -9.03
CA LEU A 381 -23.93 8.66 -9.41
C LEU A 381 -24.12 7.47 -10.38
N PRO A 382 -25.36 6.98 -10.58
CA PRO A 382 -26.60 7.33 -9.88
C PRO A 382 -26.73 6.62 -8.52
N PHE A 383 -27.72 7.04 -7.72
CA PHE A 383 -28.28 6.24 -6.63
C PHE A 383 -29.41 5.34 -7.16
N ASP A 384 -29.42 4.07 -6.78
CA ASP A 384 -30.40 3.06 -7.21
C ASP A 384 -30.73 2.16 -6.00
N ILE A 385 -32.01 1.87 -5.74
CA ILE A 385 -32.40 1.03 -4.59
C ILE A 385 -31.88 -0.41 -4.68
N ASN A 386 -31.49 -0.86 -5.87
CA ASN A 386 -30.88 -2.18 -6.09
C ASN A 386 -29.37 -2.19 -5.81
N ASP A 387 -28.77 -1.04 -5.52
CA ASP A 387 -27.37 -0.95 -5.08
C ASP A 387 -27.20 -1.38 -3.62
N THR A 388 -25.94 -1.63 -3.23
CA THR A 388 -25.54 -1.83 -1.84
C THR A 388 -25.07 -0.51 -1.24
N PHE A 389 -25.54 -0.22 -0.02
CA PHE A 389 -25.27 1.01 0.70
C PHE A 389 -24.46 0.77 1.96
N HIS A 390 -23.54 1.68 2.24
CA HIS A 390 -22.93 1.83 3.56
C HIS A 390 -23.64 2.95 4.32
N VAL A 391 -24.17 2.62 5.50
CA VAL A 391 -25.11 3.46 6.25
C VAL A 391 -24.64 3.61 7.69
N ALA A 392 -24.62 4.84 8.20
CA ALA A 392 -24.20 5.15 9.57
C ALA A 392 -25.03 6.28 10.17
N LEU A 393 -25.27 6.22 11.49
CA LEU A 393 -26.01 7.24 12.24
C LEU A 393 -25.10 8.43 12.57
N MET A 394 -25.64 9.65 12.42
CA MET A 394 -24.89 10.90 12.52
C MET A 394 -25.46 11.87 13.53
N GLU A 395 -24.58 12.56 14.26
CA GLU A 395 -24.93 13.74 15.05
C GLU A 395 -23.90 14.89 14.91
N PRO A 396 -24.31 16.15 15.16
CA PRO A 396 -23.39 17.27 15.31
C PRO A 396 -22.49 17.12 16.56
N VAL A 397 -21.18 17.28 16.39
CA VAL A 397 -20.16 17.08 17.43
C VAL A 397 -19.12 18.21 17.45
N LEU A 398 -18.63 18.58 18.64
CA LEU A 398 -17.47 19.48 18.81
C LEU A 398 -16.25 18.93 18.08
N HIS A 399 -15.54 19.81 17.38
CA HIS A 399 -14.48 19.36 16.48
C HIS A 399 -13.23 20.23 16.44
N PHE A 400 -13.36 21.56 16.33
CA PHE A 400 -12.19 22.43 16.14
C PHE A 400 -12.41 23.83 16.72
N THR A 401 -11.37 24.43 17.29
CA THR A 401 -11.38 25.81 17.81
C THR A 401 -10.66 26.74 16.83
N MET A 402 -11.39 27.62 16.13
CA MET A 402 -10.78 28.62 15.23
C MET A 402 -10.30 29.86 15.98
N GLY A 403 -10.91 30.14 17.13
CA GLY A 403 -10.38 31.07 18.10
C GLY A 403 -9.10 30.55 18.74
N GLY A 404 -8.17 31.46 19.03
CA GLY A 404 -6.87 31.12 19.56
C GLY A 404 -6.03 32.36 19.85
N ILE A 405 -4.74 32.16 20.05
CA ILE A 405 -3.77 33.24 20.29
C ILE A 405 -3.46 33.96 18.98
N GLU A 406 -3.47 35.29 19.01
CA GLU A 406 -3.23 36.11 17.83
C GLU A 406 -1.77 36.02 17.36
N ILE A 407 -1.61 35.88 16.04
CA ILE A 407 -0.31 35.85 15.37
C ILE A 407 -0.27 36.81 14.18
N ASN A 408 0.95 37.17 13.77
CA ASN A 408 1.20 37.78 12.46
C ASN A 408 1.54 36.72 11.38
N ASP A 409 1.82 37.18 10.17
CA ASP A 409 2.14 36.34 9.00
C ASP A 409 3.48 35.59 9.12
N GLN A 410 4.32 35.94 10.11
CA GLN A 410 5.55 35.23 10.50
C GLN A 410 5.35 34.27 11.69
N ALA A 411 4.10 34.04 12.12
CA ALA A 411 3.72 33.20 13.27
C ALA A 411 4.26 33.68 14.64
N GLN A 412 4.63 34.96 14.77
CA GLN A 412 4.99 35.55 16.06
C GLN A 412 3.76 35.77 16.92
N CYS A 413 3.83 35.43 18.20
CA CYS A 413 2.75 35.65 19.16
C CYS A 413 2.57 37.16 19.42
N LEU A 414 1.34 37.68 19.30
CA LEU A 414 1.05 39.09 19.60
C LEU A 414 0.54 39.28 21.04
N ASN A 415 0.93 40.39 21.65
CA ASN A 415 0.41 40.86 22.94
C ASN A 415 -0.87 41.70 22.77
N ASP A 416 -1.51 42.05 23.89
CA ASP A 416 -2.70 42.92 23.97
C ASP A 416 -2.59 44.25 23.19
N SER A 417 -1.36 44.74 23.02
CA SER A 417 -1.00 45.99 22.35
C SER A 417 -0.69 45.79 20.85
N GLY A 418 -0.94 44.59 20.31
CA GLY A 418 -0.71 44.24 18.90
C GLY A 418 0.77 44.11 18.52
N LYS A 419 1.69 44.09 19.49
CA LYS A 419 3.13 43.94 19.23
C LYS A 419 3.56 42.48 19.40
N PRO A 420 4.54 41.99 18.60
CA PRO A 420 5.07 40.65 18.79
C PRO A 420 5.87 40.55 20.09
N PHE A 421 5.73 39.41 20.78
CA PHE A 421 6.67 38.99 21.81
C PHE A 421 8.01 38.62 21.17
N ASP A 422 9.10 38.99 21.84
CA ASP A 422 10.46 38.69 21.38
C ASP A 422 10.79 37.21 21.66
N GLY A 423 11.16 36.46 20.62
CA GLY A 423 11.49 35.03 20.72
C GLY A 423 10.32 34.05 20.92
N LEU A 424 9.05 34.48 20.77
CA LEU A 424 7.86 33.65 21.01
C LEU A 424 6.98 33.49 19.76
N PHE A 425 6.72 32.24 19.37
CA PHE A 425 5.97 31.87 18.17
C PHE A 425 4.83 30.89 18.49
N VAL A 426 3.77 30.91 17.68
CA VAL A 426 2.56 30.09 17.89
C VAL A 426 2.07 29.52 16.56
N CYS A 427 1.70 28.24 16.54
CA CYS A 427 1.21 27.58 15.32
C CYS A 427 0.20 26.44 15.56
N GLY A 428 -0.45 25.99 14.48
CA GLY A 428 -1.52 24.99 14.53
C GLY A 428 -2.83 25.56 15.09
N GLU A 429 -3.67 24.71 15.69
CA GLU A 429 -4.97 25.09 16.27
C GLU A 429 -4.86 26.01 17.51
N LEU A 430 -3.67 26.25 18.04
CA LEU A 430 -3.42 27.27 19.06
C LEU A 430 -3.45 28.70 18.47
N ALA A 431 -3.23 28.86 17.15
CA ALA A 431 -3.22 30.15 16.48
C ALA A 431 -4.62 30.58 16.03
N GLY A 432 -5.06 31.75 16.49
CA GLY A 432 -6.31 32.38 16.08
C GLY A 432 -6.21 33.06 14.70
N GLY A 433 -7.37 33.44 14.14
CA GLY A 433 -7.46 34.29 12.94
C GLY A 433 -7.18 33.58 11.59
N VAL A 434 -6.45 32.46 11.56
CA VAL A 434 -6.11 31.71 10.33
C VAL A 434 -7.34 31.20 9.57
N HIS A 435 -8.47 31.00 10.27
CA HIS A 435 -9.70 30.42 9.72
C HIS A 435 -10.95 31.30 9.86
N GLY A 436 -10.87 32.42 10.60
CA GLY A 436 -12.00 33.28 10.90
C GLY A 436 -13.22 32.53 11.44
N ALA A 437 -14.42 32.92 10.98
CA ALA A 437 -15.68 32.42 11.52
C ALA A 437 -15.96 30.93 11.26
N ASN A 438 -15.43 30.35 10.18
CA ASN A 438 -15.62 28.94 9.85
C ASN A 438 -14.41 28.35 9.08
N ARG A 439 -13.88 27.22 9.57
CA ARG A 439 -12.81 26.48 8.90
C ARG A 439 -13.36 25.53 7.82
N LEU A 440 -12.75 25.55 6.63
CA LEU A 440 -13.01 24.58 5.55
C LEU A 440 -12.44 23.18 5.88
N GLY A 441 -13.07 22.13 5.34
CA GLY A 441 -12.55 20.76 5.42
C GLY A 441 -11.13 20.67 4.84
N GLY A 442 -10.25 19.83 5.42
CA GLY A 442 -8.85 19.69 4.97
C GLY A 442 -7.89 20.84 5.32
N SER A 443 -8.39 22.05 5.63
CA SER A 443 -7.53 23.21 5.93
C SER A 443 -6.86 23.16 7.32
N SER A 444 -7.26 22.27 8.23
CA SER A 444 -6.61 22.11 9.54
C SER A 444 -5.23 21.46 9.44
N LEU A 445 -5.10 20.35 8.70
CA LEU A 445 -3.80 19.73 8.45
C LEU A 445 -2.88 20.67 7.68
N LEU A 446 -3.44 21.40 6.69
CA LEU A 446 -2.69 22.40 5.95
C LEU A 446 -2.20 23.53 6.86
N GLY A 447 -3.06 24.05 7.73
CA GLY A 447 -2.70 25.08 8.72
C GLY A 447 -1.59 24.59 9.64
N CYS A 448 -1.65 23.34 10.09
CA CYS A 448 -0.59 22.74 10.90
C CYS A 448 0.76 22.73 10.16
N VAL A 449 0.82 22.25 8.92
CA VAL A 449 2.08 22.17 8.17
C VAL A 449 2.58 23.57 7.78
N VAL A 450 1.72 24.43 7.21
CA VAL A 450 2.14 25.78 6.77
C VAL A 450 2.62 26.61 7.95
N TYR A 451 1.83 26.75 9.02
CA TYR A 451 2.21 27.58 10.15
C TYR A 451 3.27 26.92 11.05
N GLY A 452 3.34 25.59 11.09
CA GLY A 452 4.47 24.88 11.70
C GLY A 452 5.78 25.24 11.01
N ARG A 453 5.83 25.13 9.68
CA ARG A 453 7.02 25.50 8.88
C ARG A 453 7.34 27.00 8.94
N VAL A 454 6.33 27.88 8.94
CA VAL A 454 6.54 29.34 9.13
C VAL A 454 7.12 29.62 10.52
N ALA A 455 6.57 29.08 11.60
CA ALA A 455 7.10 29.27 12.94
C ALA A 455 8.53 28.71 13.08
N GLY A 456 8.82 27.54 12.50
CA GLY A 456 10.16 26.95 12.48
C GLY A 456 11.19 27.80 11.74
N ASP A 457 10.83 28.34 10.57
CA ASP A 457 11.67 29.26 9.78
C ASP A 457 11.92 30.59 10.52
N SER A 458 10.87 31.21 11.07
CA SER A 458 10.96 32.44 11.86
C SER A 458 11.80 32.26 13.13
N ALA A 459 11.62 31.17 13.87
CA ALA A 459 12.40 30.87 15.07
C ALA A 459 13.87 30.55 14.74
N SER A 460 14.14 29.90 13.61
CA SER A 460 15.52 29.63 13.14
C SER A 460 16.23 30.93 12.76
N LYS A 461 15.57 31.80 11.98
CA LYS A 461 16.06 33.15 11.66
C LYS A 461 16.38 33.94 12.93
N TYR A 462 15.48 33.91 13.90
CA TYR A 462 15.67 34.56 15.20
C TYR A 462 16.88 34.00 15.98
N LEU A 463 17.01 32.67 16.05
CA LEU A 463 18.14 31.99 16.68
C LEU A 463 19.47 32.41 16.05
N PHE A 464 19.55 32.44 14.71
CA PHE A 464 20.76 32.83 13.99
C PHE A 464 21.04 34.33 14.10
N GLN A 465 20.03 35.19 14.12
CA GLN A 465 20.20 36.63 14.41
C GLN A 465 20.77 36.87 15.81
N GLN A 466 20.29 36.15 16.84
CA GLN A 466 20.89 36.22 18.17
C GLN A 466 22.34 35.72 18.19
N ALA A 467 22.63 34.60 17.51
CA ALA A 467 23.98 34.09 17.40
C ALA A 467 24.94 35.08 16.71
N LEU A 468 24.48 35.79 15.67
CA LEU A 468 25.25 36.82 14.97
C LEU A 468 25.46 38.06 15.84
N ASN A 469 24.42 38.55 16.52
CA ASN A 469 24.54 39.72 17.41
C ASN A 469 25.48 39.46 18.61
N ASN A 470 25.58 38.20 19.06
CA ASN A 470 26.50 37.77 20.10
C ASN A 470 27.92 37.44 19.58
N ALA A 471 28.13 37.33 18.27
CA ALA A 471 29.41 36.98 17.66
C ALA A 471 30.20 38.23 17.24
N GLY A 472 31.19 38.61 18.06
CA GLY A 472 31.97 39.84 17.85
C GLY A 472 32.72 39.92 16.50
N GLY A 473 32.56 41.06 15.84
CA GLY A 473 33.55 41.69 14.93
C GLY A 473 33.80 41.04 13.56
N SER A 474 34.10 39.75 13.49
CA SER A 474 34.62 39.13 12.24
C SER A 474 33.60 38.27 11.50
N ALA A 475 32.74 37.53 12.21
CA ALA A 475 31.69 36.71 11.61
C ALA A 475 30.60 37.59 10.97
N VAL A 476 30.19 38.65 11.67
CA VAL A 476 29.20 39.64 11.20
C VAL A 476 29.70 40.37 9.96
N SER A 477 30.97 40.79 9.89
CA SER A 477 31.52 41.44 8.69
C SER A 477 31.61 40.50 7.49
N ARG A 478 31.96 39.21 7.69
CA ARG A 478 31.98 38.21 6.60
C ARG A 478 30.59 37.91 6.04
N LEU A 479 29.56 37.85 6.89
CA LEU A 479 28.17 37.69 6.43
C LEU A 479 27.56 38.99 5.85
N GLY A 480 27.97 40.16 6.35
CA GLY A 480 27.61 41.44 5.76
C GLY A 480 28.07 41.58 4.30
N GLN A 481 29.26 41.05 3.96
CA GLN A 481 29.73 40.98 2.57
C GLN A 481 28.90 40.02 1.70
N ILE A 482 28.39 38.92 2.26
CA ILE A 482 27.53 37.96 1.54
C ILE A 482 26.13 38.55 1.30
N SER A 483 25.58 39.29 2.26
CA SER A 483 24.25 39.92 2.15
C SER A 483 24.18 41.09 1.16
N LEU A 484 25.32 41.60 0.69
CA LEU A 484 25.42 42.74 -0.23
C LEU A 484 25.50 42.34 -1.71
N HIS A 485 25.38 41.05 -2.03
CA HIS A 485 25.53 40.50 -3.39
C HIS A 485 24.30 39.74 -3.91
N ILE A 486 23.12 40.00 -3.33
CA ILE A 486 21.83 39.54 -3.86
C ILE A 486 21.00 40.78 -4.23
N ASP A 487 21.24 41.32 -5.42
CA ASP A 487 20.39 42.36 -6.02
C ASP A 487 19.16 41.68 -6.66
N PRO A 488 17.91 41.98 -6.22
CA PRO A 488 16.71 41.39 -6.80
C PRO A 488 16.46 41.74 -8.27
N SER A 489 17.17 42.71 -8.83
CA SER A 489 16.96 43.20 -10.20
C SER A 489 17.72 42.42 -11.29
N THR A 490 18.68 41.55 -10.94
CA THR A 490 19.51 40.81 -11.91
C THR A 490 19.61 39.29 -11.62
N PRO A 491 18.60 38.49 -12.03
CA PRO A 491 18.64 37.04 -11.88
C PRO A 491 19.75 36.39 -12.72
N GLY A 492 20.54 35.49 -12.12
CA GLY A 492 21.41 34.56 -12.86
C GLY A 492 22.91 34.89 -12.90
N LYS A 493 23.40 35.90 -12.16
CA LYS A 493 24.84 36.07 -11.90
C LYS A 493 25.15 36.09 -10.40
N ILE A 494 25.95 35.13 -9.95
CA ILE A 494 26.68 35.20 -8.68
C ILE A 494 28.15 35.46 -9.05
N SER A 495 28.63 36.68 -8.82
CA SER A 495 30.05 37.02 -8.94
C SER A 495 30.66 37.13 -7.55
N VAL A 496 31.59 36.23 -7.23
CA VAL A 496 32.38 36.31 -6.00
C VAL A 496 33.75 36.90 -6.34
N GLU A 497 33.91 38.22 -6.17
CA GLU A 497 35.22 38.86 -6.21
C GLU A 497 35.80 38.97 -4.80
N TRP A 498 36.91 38.27 -4.56
CA TRP A 498 37.66 38.37 -3.31
C TRP A 498 38.58 39.60 -3.36
N GLY A 499 38.03 40.76 -2.99
CA GLY A 499 38.77 42.02 -2.89
C GLY A 499 39.83 41.99 -1.78
N SER A 500 41.06 41.59 -2.11
CA SER A 500 42.22 41.71 -1.23
C SER A 500 42.67 43.17 -1.12
N GLY A 501 42.22 43.87 -0.09
CA GLY A 501 42.41 45.32 0.07
C GLY A 501 42.76 45.78 1.49
N VAL A 502 43.92 45.36 2.00
CA VAL A 502 44.57 46.03 3.15
C VAL A 502 45.94 46.50 2.68
N GLN A 503 46.13 47.82 2.55
CA GLN A 503 47.44 48.41 2.30
C GLN A 503 48.24 48.45 3.60
N GLY A 504 49.44 47.87 3.57
CA GLY A 504 50.42 47.87 4.66
C GLY A 504 51.61 47.01 4.23
N GLY A 505 52.59 47.61 3.56
CA GLY A 505 53.57 46.86 2.77
C GLY A 505 54.83 46.44 3.51
N ALA A 506 55.44 45.34 3.07
CA ALA A 506 56.90 45.15 3.05
C ALA A 506 57.31 44.04 2.05
N GLN A 507 58.37 44.35 1.30
CA GLN A 507 59.16 43.58 0.32
C GLN A 507 59.07 42.03 0.26
N ALA A 508 58.79 41.56 -0.96
CA ALA A 508 59.56 40.60 -1.77
C ALA A 508 60.45 39.51 -1.09
N GLN A 509 60.20 38.25 -1.45
CA GLN A 509 60.99 37.58 -2.51
C GLN A 509 60.28 36.30 -3.01
N ALA A 510 60.48 35.96 -4.29
CA ALA A 510 59.93 34.76 -4.92
C ALA A 510 61.03 33.99 -5.66
N SER A 511 61.06 32.66 -5.49
CA SER A 511 61.41 31.65 -6.52
C SER A 511 61.46 30.26 -5.89
N GLY A 512 60.98 29.23 -6.59
CA GLY A 512 60.95 27.85 -6.08
C GLY A 512 59.69 27.10 -6.49
N SER A 513 59.66 26.66 -7.74
CA SER A 513 58.60 25.84 -8.33
C SER A 513 58.33 24.54 -7.57
N ASP A 514 57.06 24.13 -7.45
CA ASP A 514 56.69 22.80 -7.96
C ASP A 514 55.20 22.67 -8.35
N LYS A 515 54.89 21.56 -9.03
CA LYS A 515 53.74 21.40 -9.94
C LYS A 515 52.37 21.25 -9.26
N VAL A 516 51.37 21.90 -9.85
CA VAL A 516 49.95 21.70 -9.54
C VAL A 516 49.45 20.39 -10.16
N ALA A 517 48.95 19.48 -9.32
CA ALA A 517 48.08 18.38 -9.73
C ALA A 517 46.64 18.68 -9.30
N GLN A 518 45.67 18.45 -10.19
CA GLN A 518 44.25 18.61 -9.85
C GLN A 518 43.84 17.56 -8.81
N GLN A 519 43.20 18.01 -7.72
CA GLN A 519 42.54 17.12 -6.77
C GLN A 519 41.06 17.51 -6.66
N SER A 520 40.20 16.52 -6.83
CA SER A 520 38.75 16.63 -6.80
C SER A 520 38.24 17.00 -5.40
N GLN A 521 37.35 17.98 -5.30
CA GLN A 521 36.68 18.33 -4.05
C GLN A 521 35.78 17.17 -3.57
N LEU A 522 36.19 16.51 -2.49
CA LEU A 522 35.34 15.62 -1.72
C LEU A 522 34.65 16.39 -0.59
N SER A 523 33.38 16.06 -0.35
CA SER A 523 32.55 16.61 0.72
C SER A 523 33.18 16.38 2.10
N ALA A 524 33.24 17.42 2.92
CA ALA A 524 33.95 17.38 4.20
C ALA A 524 33.21 16.56 5.27
N ALA A 525 33.85 15.51 5.77
CA ALA A 525 33.53 14.89 7.05
C ALA A 525 34.26 15.64 8.20
N PRO A 526 33.63 15.85 9.37
CA PRO A 526 34.30 16.47 10.50
C PRO A 526 35.16 15.45 11.28
N VAL A 527 36.36 15.90 11.69
CA VAL A 527 37.25 15.15 12.58
C VAL A 527 36.87 15.46 14.03
N MET A 528 36.71 14.43 14.86
CA MET A 528 36.50 14.54 16.31
C MET A 528 37.66 13.89 17.06
N SER A 529 38.33 14.66 17.93
CA SER A 529 39.34 14.18 18.87
C SER A 529 38.67 13.50 20.08
N LYS A 530 39.34 12.49 20.65
CA LYS A 530 38.90 11.83 21.88
C LYS A 530 39.25 12.63 23.14
N ASP A 531 38.57 12.24 24.22
CA ASP A 531 38.85 12.51 25.64
C ASP A 531 38.48 13.89 26.21
N ALA A 532 37.31 13.92 26.88
CA ALA A 532 37.00 14.85 27.95
C ALA A 532 35.89 14.27 28.87
N ASP A 533 36.28 13.68 30.00
CA ASP A 533 35.36 13.30 31.07
C ASP A 533 34.92 14.54 31.87
N SER A 534 33.62 14.69 32.13
CA SER A 534 33.12 15.69 33.09
C SER A 534 31.84 15.26 33.80
N LYS A 535 31.70 15.70 35.05
CA LYS A 535 30.59 15.38 35.96
C LYS A 535 29.63 16.57 36.02
N ASP A 536 28.59 16.53 35.20
CA ASP A 536 27.50 17.53 35.15
C ASP A 536 26.15 16.80 35.35
N PRO A 537 25.23 17.29 36.21
CA PRO A 537 23.89 16.71 36.39
C PRO A 537 23.03 16.67 35.11
N GLY A 538 23.35 17.46 34.09
CA GLY A 538 22.63 17.53 32.81
C GLY A 538 22.74 16.30 31.90
N LYS A 539 23.17 15.13 32.40
CA LYS A 539 23.15 13.89 31.61
C LYS A 539 21.71 13.39 31.45
N VAL A 540 21.15 13.75 30.29
CA VAL A 540 20.06 13.02 29.63
C VAL A 540 20.25 11.53 29.87
N THR A 541 19.18 10.86 30.30
CA THR A 541 19.18 9.40 30.47
C THR A 541 19.77 8.75 29.22
N LYS A 542 20.62 7.74 29.39
CA LYS A 542 21.07 6.92 28.26
C LYS A 542 19.84 6.54 27.44
N PRO A 543 19.86 6.59 26.10
CA PRO A 543 18.75 6.09 25.30
C PRO A 543 18.42 4.70 25.82
N ASN A 544 17.14 4.44 26.10
CA ASN A 544 16.70 3.13 26.54
C ASN A 544 17.26 2.13 25.52
N GLN A 545 18.26 1.34 25.91
CA GLN A 545 18.55 0.14 25.14
C GLN A 545 17.22 -0.61 25.11
N PRO A 546 16.65 -0.91 23.94
CA PRO A 546 15.36 -1.56 23.88
C PRO A 546 15.49 -2.84 24.68
N ALA A 547 14.78 -2.89 25.82
CA ALA A 547 14.68 -4.10 26.60
C ALA A 547 14.16 -5.16 25.61
N LYS A 548 14.88 -6.28 25.48
CA LYS A 548 14.50 -7.34 24.54
C LYS A 548 13.06 -7.71 24.82
N PHE A 549 12.14 -7.29 23.96
CA PHE A 549 10.72 -7.50 24.15
C PHE A 549 10.47 -9.01 24.23
N SER A 550 10.03 -9.45 25.41
CA SER A 550 9.79 -10.86 25.73
C SER A 550 8.36 -11.00 26.22
N ILE A 551 7.53 -11.67 25.43
CA ILE A 551 6.15 -11.98 25.81
C ILE A 551 6.19 -13.00 26.95
N PRO A 552 5.55 -12.74 28.12
CA PRO A 552 5.51 -13.69 29.22
C PRO A 552 4.97 -15.05 28.80
N ASP A 553 5.49 -16.13 29.40
CA ASP A 553 5.06 -17.51 29.11
C ASP A 553 3.74 -17.90 29.78
N LYS A 554 2.99 -16.93 30.31
CA LYS A 554 1.67 -17.13 30.87
C LYS A 554 0.66 -17.30 29.74
N GLU A 555 -0.07 -18.41 29.74
CA GLU A 555 -1.11 -18.70 28.74
C GLU A 555 -2.51 -18.34 29.26
N PHE A 556 -3.38 -17.82 28.39
CA PHE A 556 -4.79 -17.51 28.68
C PHE A 556 -5.70 -18.03 27.57
N THR A 557 -6.91 -18.50 27.88
CA THR A 557 -7.90 -18.86 26.85
C THR A 557 -8.71 -17.65 26.38
N LEU A 558 -9.34 -17.75 25.20
CA LEU A 558 -10.23 -16.68 24.71
C LEU A 558 -11.45 -16.49 25.64
N GLU A 559 -11.92 -17.53 26.31
CA GLU A 559 -12.99 -17.46 27.32
C GLU A 559 -12.55 -16.79 28.62
N GLU A 560 -11.25 -16.80 28.94
CA GLU A 560 -10.70 -16.02 30.05
C GLU A 560 -10.64 -14.55 29.67
N ILE A 561 -10.08 -14.23 28.50
CA ILE A 561 -10.01 -12.85 27.97
C ILE A 561 -11.41 -12.24 27.85
N ALA A 562 -12.41 -13.01 27.40
CA ALA A 562 -13.81 -12.57 27.27
C ALA A 562 -14.50 -12.13 28.59
N LYS A 563 -13.92 -12.42 29.76
CA LYS A 563 -14.42 -11.94 31.06
C LYS A 563 -13.99 -10.49 31.34
N HIS A 564 -12.85 -10.08 30.80
CA HIS A 564 -12.25 -8.75 30.96
C HIS A 564 -12.79 -7.79 29.88
N ASN A 565 -14.10 -7.51 29.99
CA ASN A 565 -14.88 -6.81 28.95
C ASN A 565 -15.53 -5.50 29.43
N LYS A 566 -15.00 -4.87 30.49
CA LYS A 566 -15.53 -3.65 31.10
C LYS A 566 -14.56 -2.47 30.93
N LYS A 567 -15.03 -1.24 31.19
CA LYS A 567 -14.20 -0.03 31.08
C LYS A 567 -13.11 0.04 32.15
N ASP A 568 -13.32 -0.63 33.29
CA ASP A 568 -12.45 -0.75 34.46
C ASP A 568 -11.72 -2.11 34.55
N ASP A 569 -11.92 -3.00 33.58
CA ASP A 569 -11.34 -4.35 33.51
C ASP A 569 -11.34 -4.82 32.04
N LEU A 570 -10.25 -4.50 31.31
CA LEU A 570 -10.22 -4.51 29.85
C LEU A 570 -8.97 -5.22 29.29
N TRP A 571 -9.15 -6.46 28.82
CA TRP A 571 -8.10 -7.18 28.08
C TRP A 571 -8.46 -7.34 26.60
N ILE A 572 -7.44 -7.44 25.76
CA ILE A 572 -7.55 -7.76 24.33
C ILE A 572 -6.47 -8.77 23.92
N ALA A 573 -6.79 -9.62 22.94
CA ALA A 573 -5.78 -10.41 22.23
C ALA A 573 -5.41 -9.72 20.91
N VAL A 574 -4.12 -9.71 20.57
CA VAL A 574 -3.59 -9.24 19.28
C VAL A 574 -2.48 -10.19 18.84
N LYS A 575 -2.65 -10.83 17.67
CA LYS A 575 -1.72 -11.82 17.08
C LYS A 575 -1.32 -12.94 18.05
N GLY A 576 -2.25 -13.36 18.91
CA GLY A 576 -2.01 -14.35 19.97
C GLY A 576 -1.22 -13.85 21.18
N ILE A 577 -0.91 -12.56 21.25
CA ILE A 577 -0.41 -11.87 22.44
C ILE A 577 -1.60 -11.35 23.23
N VAL A 578 -1.57 -11.50 24.56
CA VAL A 578 -2.63 -11.02 25.47
C VAL A 578 -2.14 -9.75 26.16
N MET A 579 -2.94 -8.70 26.12
CA MET A 579 -2.60 -7.38 26.65
C MET A 579 -3.67 -6.88 27.63
N ASP A 580 -3.23 -6.38 28.78
CA ASP A 580 -4.07 -5.66 29.74
C ASP A 580 -3.97 -4.16 29.47
N VAL A 581 -4.96 -3.62 28.74
CA VAL A 581 -4.99 -2.20 28.37
C VAL A 581 -5.72 -1.34 29.40
N THR A 582 -6.19 -1.90 30.53
CA THR A 582 -7.05 -1.21 31.51
C THR A 582 -6.48 0.16 31.93
N ASN A 583 -5.22 0.19 32.36
CA ASN A 583 -4.51 1.40 32.79
C ASN A 583 -3.85 2.20 31.64
N TRP A 584 -4.08 1.79 30.39
CA TRP A 584 -3.46 2.39 29.20
C TRP A 584 -4.50 2.97 28.22
N THR A 585 -5.80 2.84 28.53
CA THR A 585 -6.91 3.31 27.70
C THR A 585 -6.81 4.79 27.30
N ASP A 586 -6.38 5.64 28.23
CA ASP A 586 -6.16 7.08 28.02
C ASP A 586 -4.81 7.43 27.37
N GLU A 587 -3.81 6.52 27.40
CA GLU A 587 -2.54 6.70 26.66
C GLU A 587 -2.66 6.32 25.18
N HIS A 588 -3.68 5.53 24.80
CA HIS A 588 -3.87 5.06 23.43
C HIS A 588 -4.15 6.22 22.43
N PRO A 589 -3.47 6.30 21.26
CA PRO A 589 -3.56 7.46 20.36
C PRO A 589 -4.94 7.68 19.74
N GLY A 590 -5.67 6.60 19.47
CA GLY A 590 -7.07 6.66 19.02
C GLY A 590 -8.03 7.18 20.10
N GLY A 591 -7.61 7.16 21.37
CA GLY A 591 -8.44 7.34 22.56
C GLY A 591 -9.11 6.03 23.02
N PRO A 592 -9.74 6.02 24.21
CA PRO A 592 -10.31 4.82 24.83
C PRO A 592 -11.36 4.10 23.96
N GLN A 593 -12.21 4.85 23.25
CA GLN A 593 -13.27 4.28 22.40
C GLN A 593 -12.71 3.35 21.30
N ALA A 594 -11.47 3.54 20.87
CA ALA A 594 -10.83 2.67 19.88
C ALA A 594 -10.55 1.25 20.42
N LEU A 595 -10.38 1.11 21.74
CA LEU A 595 -10.20 -0.15 22.46
C LEU A 595 -11.55 -0.71 22.94
N PHE A 596 -12.47 0.17 23.37
CA PHE A 596 -13.80 -0.22 23.85
C PHE A 596 -14.65 -0.99 22.81
N SER A 597 -14.37 -0.86 21.51
CA SER A 597 -15.02 -1.69 20.47
C SER A 597 -14.65 -3.19 20.54
N HIS A 598 -13.50 -3.54 21.14
CA HIS A 598 -12.90 -4.90 21.10
C HIS A 598 -12.64 -5.50 22.50
N MET A 599 -13.23 -4.95 23.56
CA MET A 599 -13.02 -5.45 24.94
C MET A 599 -13.37 -6.93 25.07
N GLY A 600 -12.47 -7.71 25.67
CA GLY A 600 -12.62 -9.15 25.86
C GLY A 600 -12.61 -9.97 24.56
N LYS A 601 -11.91 -9.50 23.51
CA LYS A 601 -11.87 -10.17 22.21
C LYS A 601 -10.46 -10.22 21.62
N ASP A 602 -10.32 -11.04 20.59
CA ASP A 602 -9.27 -10.87 19.61
C ASP A 602 -9.55 -9.62 18.75
N ALA A 603 -8.54 -8.77 18.61
CA ALA A 603 -8.53 -7.53 17.87
C ALA A 603 -7.40 -7.52 16.80
N SER A 604 -6.89 -8.69 16.42
CA SER A 604 -5.77 -8.84 15.47
C SER A 604 -6.04 -8.16 14.14
N GLU A 605 -7.23 -8.35 13.56
CA GLU A 605 -7.60 -7.77 12.27
C GLU A 605 -7.64 -6.24 12.33
N GLU A 606 -8.27 -5.67 13.35
CA GLU A 606 -8.37 -4.22 13.52
C GLU A 606 -7.05 -3.58 13.97
N PHE A 607 -6.20 -4.34 14.65
CA PHE A 607 -4.83 -3.93 14.94
C PHE A 607 -4.01 -3.85 13.65
N GLU A 608 -4.01 -4.90 12.82
CA GLU A 608 -3.27 -4.97 11.55
C GLU A 608 -3.74 -3.94 10.51
N MET A 609 -5.01 -3.53 10.54
CA MET A 609 -5.55 -2.46 9.69
C MET A 609 -4.98 -1.06 9.99
N LEU A 610 -4.39 -0.83 11.16
CA LEU A 610 -3.91 0.50 11.59
C LEU A 610 -2.45 0.53 12.03
N HIS A 611 -1.93 -0.59 12.53
CA HIS A 611 -0.65 -0.67 13.22
C HIS A 611 0.24 -1.70 12.52
N ASP A 612 1.55 -1.44 12.59
CA ASP A 612 2.58 -2.36 12.16
C ASP A 612 3.09 -3.18 13.36
N ASP A 613 3.64 -4.37 13.13
CA ASP A 613 3.93 -5.35 14.19
C ASP A 613 4.95 -4.86 15.23
N GLU A 614 5.79 -3.88 14.87
CA GLU A 614 6.75 -3.22 15.77
C GLU A 614 6.07 -2.30 16.81
N VAL A 615 4.79 -1.95 16.64
CA VAL A 615 4.09 -0.99 17.52
C VAL A 615 3.95 -1.52 18.95
N ILE A 616 3.67 -2.82 19.15
CA ILE A 616 3.57 -3.40 20.50
C ILE A 616 4.96 -3.40 21.19
N PRO A 617 6.04 -3.97 20.60
CA PRO A 617 7.37 -3.88 21.18
C PRO A 617 7.87 -2.46 21.46
N LYS A 618 7.52 -1.48 20.61
CA LYS A 618 8.06 -0.11 20.67
C LYS A 618 7.27 0.83 21.59
N TYR A 619 5.94 0.73 21.63
CA TYR A 619 5.08 1.71 22.30
C TYR A 619 4.21 1.14 23.43
N ALA A 620 4.09 -0.18 23.54
CA ALA A 620 3.26 -0.84 24.55
C ALA A 620 3.84 -2.17 25.11
N PRO A 621 5.16 -2.32 25.34
CA PRO A 621 5.72 -3.58 25.84
C PRO A 621 5.27 -3.91 27.27
N GLU A 622 5.01 -2.90 28.11
CA GLU A 622 4.68 -3.06 29.53
C GLU A 622 3.26 -3.60 29.81
N ILE A 623 2.34 -3.52 28.84
CA ILE A 623 0.96 -4.01 28.99
C ILE A 623 0.77 -5.46 28.52
N VAL A 624 1.83 -6.11 28.02
CA VAL A 624 1.79 -7.48 27.50
C VAL A 624 1.88 -8.47 28.66
N ILE A 625 0.78 -9.21 28.90
CA ILE A 625 0.63 -10.10 30.06
C ILE A 625 0.82 -11.60 29.74
N GLY A 626 0.80 -12.00 28.46
CA GLY A 626 1.04 -13.39 28.06
C GLY A 626 0.62 -13.73 26.63
N LYS A 627 0.26 -15.01 26.41
CA LYS A 627 -0.03 -15.63 25.10
C LYS A 627 -1.40 -16.33 25.11
N VAL A 628 -2.04 -16.47 23.95
CA VAL A 628 -3.30 -17.23 23.82
C VAL A 628 -3.02 -18.74 23.81
N LYS A 629 -3.65 -19.46 24.73
CA LYS A 629 -3.46 -20.89 24.97
C LYS A 629 -3.82 -21.72 23.74
N GLY A 630 -2.89 -22.57 23.30
CA GLY A 630 -3.11 -23.50 22.20
C GLY A 630 -3.04 -22.88 20.78
N GLN A 631 -2.81 -21.57 20.66
CA GLN A 631 -2.60 -20.92 19.35
C GLN A 631 -1.20 -21.27 18.82
N LYS A 632 -1.08 -22.41 18.14
CA LYS A 632 0.15 -22.82 17.48
C LYS A 632 0.45 -21.93 16.28
N VAL A 633 1.69 -21.46 16.19
CA VAL A 633 2.25 -20.97 14.93
C VAL A 633 2.49 -22.18 14.02
N THR A 634 1.52 -22.49 13.16
CA THR A 634 1.72 -23.39 12.01
C THR A 634 2.10 -22.56 10.78
N LEU A 635 3.08 -23.06 10.02
CA LEU A 635 3.36 -22.55 8.68
C LEU A 635 2.39 -23.23 7.72
N GLU A 636 1.59 -22.45 7.00
CA GLU A 636 0.64 -22.96 6.00
C GLU A 636 1.21 -22.81 4.59
N LEU A 637 1.39 -23.92 3.90
CA LEU A 637 1.95 -24.02 2.56
C LEU A 637 0.89 -24.45 1.55
N VAL A 638 0.91 -23.91 0.35
CA VAL A 638 0.05 -24.35 -0.75
C VAL A 638 0.89 -24.82 -1.93
N PHE A 639 0.61 -26.03 -2.41
CA PHE A 639 1.16 -26.58 -3.66
C PHE A 639 0.11 -26.48 -4.76
N VAL A 640 0.48 -25.82 -5.86
CA VAL A 640 -0.31 -25.67 -7.08
C VAL A 640 0.39 -26.46 -8.19
N ALA A 641 -0.34 -27.33 -8.89
CA ALA A 641 0.14 -28.04 -10.06
C ALA A 641 -0.68 -27.66 -11.31
N ASP A 642 -0.04 -27.85 -12.46
CA ASP A 642 -0.54 -27.69 -13.82
C ASP A 642 -1.57 -26.55 -14.01
N PRO A 643 -1.19 -25.28 -13.79
CA PRO A 643 -1.99 -24.15 -14.27
C PRO A 643 -2.24 -24.23 -15.77
N GLN A 644 -1.22 -24.70 -16.50
CA GLN A 644 -1.20 -25.09 -17.91
C GLN A 644 -2.09 -24.19 -18.75
N LEU A 645 -1.68 -22.92 -18.87
CA LEU A 645 -2.49 -21.86 -19.48
C LEU A 645 -2.91 -22.25 -20.90
N VAL A 646 -4.21 -22.52 -21.06
CA VAL A 646 -4.81 -22.97 -22.34
C VAL A 646 -4.43 -21.99 -23.45
N ASP A 647 -3.93 -22.49 -24.58
CA ASP A 647 -3.47 -21.71 -25.71
C ASP A 647 -3.73 -22.45 -27.06
N PRO A 648 -3.35 -21.92 -28.24
CA PRO A 648 -3.52 -22.60 -29.53
C PRO A 648 -2.84 -23.97 -29.67
N HIS A 649 -1.89 -24.31 -28.81
CA HIS A 649 -1.29 -25.64 -28.68
C HIS A 649 -2.27 -26.65 -28.03
N THR A 650 -3.06 -26.22 -27.04
CA THR A 650 -3.97 -27.10 -26.27
C THR A 650 -5.05 -27.75 -27.13
N TYR A 651 -5.58 -26.99 -28.09
CA TYR A 651 -6.64 -27.46 -28.99
C TYR A 651 -6.35 -27.06 -30.44
N PRO A 652 -5.41 -27.76 -31.12
CA PRO A 652 -4.99 -27.42 -32.47
C PRO A 652 -6.18 -27.42 -33.44
N GLY A 653 -6.28 -26.39 -34.29
CA GLY A 653 -7.35 -26.28 -35.27
C GLY A 653 -8.74 -25.90 -34.72
N ARG A 654 -8.92 -25.69 -33.41
CA ARG A 654 -10.21 -25.24 -32.84
C ARG A 654 -10.60 -23.86 -33.42
N PRO A 655 -11.78 -23.72 -34.07
CA PRO A 655 -12.14 -22.49 -34.75
C PRO A 655 -12.50 -21.35 -33.78
N TRP A 656 -12.37 -20.11 -34.26
CA TRP A 656 -12.93 -18.93 -33.61
C TRP A 656 -14.47 -19.03 -33.59
N PRO A 657 -15.16 -18.64 -32.50
CA PRO A 657 -14.66 -17.98 -31.29
C PRO A 657 -14.34 -18.93 -30.12
N LEU A 658 -14.38 -20.26 -30.31
CA LEU A 658 -14.31 -21.22 -29.20
C LEU A 658 -12.98 -21.18 -28.45
N ASN A 659 -11.85 -21.01 -29.14
CA ASN A 659 -10.54 -21.01 -28.46
C ASN A 659 -10.37 -19.81 -27.51
N PRO A 660 -10.51 -18.52 -27.94
CA PRO A 660 -10.47 -17.38 -27.01
C PRO A 660 -11.48 -17.44 -25.87
N LEU A 661 -12.65 -18.04 -26.09
CA LEU A 661 -13.67 -18.24 -25.05
C LEU A 661 -13.20 -19.25 -23.99
N THR A 662 -12.57 -20.34 -24.41
CA THR A 662 -11.98 -21.34 -23.50
C THR A 662 -10.88 -20.71 -22.64
N MET A 663 -9.96 -19.97 -23.26
CA MET A 663 -8.88 -19.24 -22.56
C MET A 663 -9.47 -18.32 -21.48
N LYS A 664 -10.38 -17.42 -21.87
CA LYS A 664 -10.99 -16.43 -20.97
C LYS A 664 -11.68 -17.05 -19.75
N TYR A 665 -12.46 -18.12 -19.92
CA TYR A 665 -13.14 -18.77 -18.79
C TYR A 665 -12.21 -19.60 -17.91
N THR A 666 -11.13 -20.18 -18.47
CA THR A 666 -10.12 -20.90 -17.69
C THR A 666 -9.32 -19.94 -16.83
N ASP A 667 -8.86 -18.83 -17.41
CA ASP A 667 -8.16 -17.75 -16.69
C ASP A 667 -9.04 -17.16 -15.58
N GLN A 668 -10.31 -16.87 -15.88
CA GLN A 668 -11.24 -16.30 -14.90
C GLN A 668 -11.56 -17.27 -13.77
N TYR A 669 -11.58 -18.58 -14.02
CA TYR A 669 -11.70 -19.60 -12.99
C TYR A 669 -10.45 -19.61 -12.11
N MET A 670 -9.26 -19.84 -12.68
CA MET A 670 -8.01 -19.94 -11.93
C MET A 670 -7.73 -18.68 -11.11
N ARG A 671 -7.94 -17.49 -11.69
CA ARG A 671 -7.77 -16.20 -10.99
C ARG A 671 -8.69 -16.06 -9.78
N ARG A 672 -9.96 -16.49 -9.90
CA ARG A 672 -10.92 -16.45 -8.79
C ARG A 672 -10.59 -17.48 -7.71
N SER A 673 -10.24 -18.70 -8.11
CA SER A 673 -9.83 -19.76 -7.19
C SER A 673 -8.56 -19.37 -6.44
N TYR A 674 -7.55 -18.86 -7.14
CA TYR A 674 -6.29 -18.41 -6.54
C TYR A 674 -6.47 -17.21 -5.61
N SER A 675 -7.23 -16.19 -6.02
CA SER A 675 -7.62 -15.06 -5.17
C SER A 675 -8.25 -15.53 -3.86
N ARG A 676 -9.19 -16.50 -3.91
CA ARG A 676 -9.78 -17.12 -2.71
C ARG A 676 -8.78 -17.92 -1.88
N ILE A 677 -7.84 -18.64 -2.49
CA ILE A 677 -6.75 -19.29 -1.74
C ILE A 677 -5.95 -18.25 -0.94
N GLN A 678 -5.67 -17.08 -1.52
CA GLN A 678 -4.96 -16.01 -0.81
C GLN A 678 -5.79 -15.35 0.29
N THR A 679 -7.09 -15.08 0.08
CA THR A 679 -7.93 -14.40 1.07
C THR A 679 -8.45 -15.31 2.18
N GLU A 680 -8.77 -16.58 1.90
CA GLU A 680 -9.39 -17.49 2.87
C GLU A 680 -8.36 -18.31 3.65
N LEU A 681 -7.24 -18.71 3.02
CA LEU A 681 -6.22 -19.57 3.65
C LEU A 681 -4.96 -18.81 4.08
N TYR A 682 -4.72 -17.64 3.49
CA TYR A 682 -3.56 -16.78 3.73
C TYR A 682 -2.23 -17.55 3.88
N PRO A 683 -1.79 -18.30 2.84
CA PRO A 683 -0.65 -19.19 2.94
C PRO A 683 0.66 -18.40 3.10
N ASP A 684 1.58 -18.92 3.92
CA ASP A 684 2.91 -18.34 4.09
C ASP A 684 3.80 -18.58 2.87
N THR A 685 3.61 -19.68 2.15
CA THR A 685 4.32 -19.91 0.87
C THR A 685 3.45 -20.67 -0.12
N VAL A 686 3.50 -20.24 -1.38
CA VAL A 686 2.93 -20.96 -2.53
C VAL A 686 4.06 -21.52 -3.38
N PHE A 687 4.01 -22.83 -3.63
CA PHE A 687 4.86 -23.54 -4.58
C PHE A 687 4.05 -23.90 -5.82
N PHE A 688 4.53 -23.55 -7.01
CA PHE A 688 4.06 -24.11 -8.27
C PHE A 688 4.96 -25.27 -8.68
N LEU A 689 4.36 -26.38 -9.10
CA LEU A 689 5.03 -27.65 -9.38
C LEU A 689 5.18 -27.93 -10.89
N GLY A 690 5.50 -26.91 -11.69
CA GLY A 690 5.66 -27.01 -13.15
C GLY A 690 4.36 -26.85 -13.95
N ASP A 691 4.51 -27.01 -15.27
CA ASP A 691 3.49 -26.82 -16.32
C ASP A 691 2.68 -25.53 -16.14
N LEU A 692 3.41 -24.42 -16.07
CA LEU A 692 2.82 -23.08 -16.02
C LEU A 692 2.12 -22.75 -17.35
N PHE A 693 2.69 -23.20 -18.47
CA PHE A 693 2.22 -22.98 -19.84
C PHE A 693 2.03 -24.29 -20.59
N ASP A 694 1.01 -24.38 -21.44
CA ASP A 694 0.78 -25.59 -22.24
C ASP A 694 1.69 -25.67 -23.49
N GLY A 695 1.87 -24.55 -24.19
CA GLY A 695 2.74 -24.43 -25.37
C GLY A 695 4.15 -23.90 -25.10
N GLY A 696 4.60 -23.81 -23.83
CA GLY A 696 5.84 -23.12 -23.43
C GLY A 696 7.09 -23.53 -24.24
N ARG A 697 7.24 -24.85 -24.45
CA ARG A 697 8.32 -25.48 -25.24
C ARG A 697 8.29 -25.18 -26.74
N GLU A 698 7.12 -24.86 -27.29
CA GLU A 698 6.88 -24.65 -28.72
C GLU A 698 7.01 -23.19 -29.14
N TRP A 699 7.21 -22.25 -28.20
CA TRP A 699 7.40 -20.85 -28.56
C TRP A 699 8.87 -20.55 -28.78
N SER A 700 9.21 -20.20 -30.02
CA SER A 700 10.57 -19.98 -30.50
C SER A 700 11.27 -18.85 -29.73
N THR A 701 12.58 -18.98 -29.55
CA THR A 701 13.44 -17.95 -28.96
C THR A 701 14.26 -17.25 -30.04
N ARG A 702 15.03 -16.22 -29.67
CA ARG A 702 16.09 -15.67 -30.53
C ARG A 702 17.11 -16.72 -31.01
N THR A 703 17.32 -17.81 -30.27
CA THR A 703 18.36 -18.82 -30.53
C THR A 703 17.83 -20.17 -30.98
N THR A 704 16.55 -20.49 -30.76
CA THR A 704 15.94 -21.79 -31.03
C THR A 704 14.55 -21.63 -31.67
N LYS A 705 14.10 -22.62 -32.45
CA LYS A 705 12.79 -22.62 -33.11
C LYS A 705 12.03 -23.88 -32.77
N SER A 706 10.70 -23.77 -32.70
CA SER A 706 9.81 -24.93 -32.61
C SER A 706 10.18 -26.00 -33.65
N PRO A 707 10.29 -27.28 -33.27
CA PRO A 707 10.41 -28.38 -34.22
C PRO A 707 9.20 -28.47 -35.16
N GLU A 708 8.02 -28.02 -34.69
CA GLU A 708 6.77 -28.05 -35.43
C GLU A 708 6.54 -26.76 -36.23
N LYS A 709 6.48 -26.90 -37.56
CA LYS A 709 6.27 -25.77 -38.50
C LYS A 709 5.04 -24.92 -38.18
N GLN A 710 3.99 -25.49 -37.58
CA GLN A 710 2.78 -24.75 -37.21
C GLN A 710 2.98 -23.80 -36.02
N TYR A 711 3.92 -24.08 -35.12
CA TYR A 711 4.19 -23.27 -33.93
C TYR A 711 5.38 -22.32 -34.09
N GLN A 712 6.22 -22.48 -35.12
CA GLN A 712 7.32 -21.54 -35.46
C GLN A 712 6.91 -20.07 -35.65
N ARG A 713 5.60 -19.79 -35.84
CA ARG A 713 5.05 -18.42 -35.89
C ARG A 713 4.94 -17.74 -34.51
N TYR A 714 5.00 -18.53 -33.43
CA TYR A 714 4.98 -18.04 -32.06
C TYR A 714 6.42 -17.92 -31.55
N GLY A 715 6.82 -16.71 -31.20
CA GLY A 715 8.17 -16.39 -30.71
C GLY A 715 8.16 -15.65 -29.38
N ASP A 716 9.26 -15.01 -29.02
CA ASP A 716 9.43 -14.31 -27.73
C ASP A 716 8.33 -13.26 -27.43
N SER A 717 7.75 -12.61 -28.44
CA SER A 717 6.61 -11.69 -28.25
C SER A 717 5.33 -12.39 -27.77
N TYR A 718 5.12 -13.65 -28.18
CA TYR A 718 4.01 -14.48 -27.71
C TYR A 718 4.27 -14.98 -26.28
N TRP A 719 5.48 -15.50 -26.01
CA TRP A 719 5.92 -15.85 -24.64
C TRP A 719 5.71 -14.68 -23.67
N MET A 720 6.11 -13.46 -24.04
CA MET A 720 5.93 -12.28 -23.19
C MET A 720 4.46 -11.94 -22.91
N ASN A 721 3.53 -12.31 -23.79
CA ASN A 721 2.10 -12.14 -23.53
C ASN A 721 1.56 -13.21 -22.58
N GLU A 722 1.98 -14.46 -22.75
CA GLU A 722 1.61 -15.56 -21.86
C GLU A 722 2.22 -15.38 -20.46
N TYR A 723 3.47 -14.93 -20.34
CA TYR A 723 4.08 -14.55 -19.06
C TYR A 723 3.28 -13.44 -18.34
N ARG A 724 2.83 -12.41 -19.07
CA ARG A 724 1.95 -11.37 -18.52
C ARG A 724 0.57 -11.92 -18.13
N ARG A 725 0.03 -12.87 -18.89
CA ARG A 725 -1.24 -13.57 -18.59
C ARG A 725 -1.13 -14.39 -17.31
N PHE A 726 -0.07 -15.19 -17.15
CA PHE A 726 0.25 -15.85 -15.89
C PHE A 726 0.35 -14.86 -14.73
N GLY A 727 1.07 -13.74 -14.94
CA GLY A 727 1.16 -12.68 -13.94
C GLY A 727 -0.19 -12.05 -13.57
N SER A 728 -1.08 -11.84 -14.53
CA SER A 728 -2.44 -11.33 -14.30
C SER A 728 -3.36 -12.28 -13.54
N ILE A 729 -3.05 -13.58 -13.56
CA ILE A 729 -3.82 -14.63 -12.88
C ILE A 729 -3.27 -14.86 -11.46
N PHE A 730 -1.94 -14.90 -11.32
CA PHE A 730 -1.26 -15.31 -10.09
C PHE A 730 -0.44 -14.20 -9.42
N PHE A 731 0.53 -13.58 -10.11
CA PHE A 731 1.41 -12.57 -9.51
C PHE A 731 0.64 -11.36 -8.95
N ASN A 732 -0.29 -10.81 -9.74
CA ASN A 732 -1.11 -9.66 -9.35
C ASN A 732 -2.05 -9.96 -8.17
N HIS A 733 -2.35 -11.24 -7.93
CA HIS A 733 -3.28 -11.71 -6.90
C HIS A 733 -2.60 -12.33 -5.68
N TRP A 734 -1.27 -12.44 -5.67
CA TRP A 734 -0.48 -12.95 -4.54
C TRP A 734 -0.71 -12.16 -3.23
N GLY A 735 -0.92 -10.85 -3.36
CA GLY A 735 -1.20 -9.93 -2.26
C GLY A 735 -2.67 -9.76 -1.89
N ASP A 736 -3.61 -10.49 -2.50
CA ASP A 736 -5.06 -10.29 -2.29
C ASP A 736 -5.50 -10.42 -0.82
N GLY A 737 -4.84 -11.32 -0.06
CA GLY A 737 -5.07 -11.47 1.39
C GLY A 737 -4.20 -10.57 2.27
N GLY A 738 -3.26 -9.81 1.69
CA GLY A 738 -2.17 -9.12 2.39
C GLY A 738 -0.78 -9.71 2.07
N LEU A 739 0.29 -9.06 2.55
CA LEU A 739 1.69 -9.50 2.31
C LEU A 739 2.53 -9.68 3.59
N ARG A 740 2.01 -9.36 4.78
CA ARG A 740 2.75 -9.53 6.04
C ARG A 740 2.91 -11.01 6.39
N PRO A 741 4.11 -11.50 6.78
CA PRO A 741 4.28 -12.86 7.25
C PRO A 741 3.54 -13.11 8.57
N ARG A 742 3.17 -14.38 8.83
CA ARG A 742 2.68 -14.77 10.17
C ARG A 742 3.80 -14.63 11.21
N PRO A 743 3.47 -14.38 12.50
CA PRO A 743 4.46 -14.28 13.56
C PRO A 743 5.43 -15.46 13.59
N GLY A 744 6.73 -15.18 13.65
CA GLY A 744 7.79 -16.20 13.61
C GLY A 744 8.24 -16.64 12.22
N GLN A 745 7.69 -16.06 11.14
CA GLN A 745 8.18 -16.28 9.76
C GLN A 745 8.99 -15.08 9.22
N PRO A 746 10.07 -15.30 8.46
CA PRO A 746 10.88 -14.22 7.90
C PRO A 746 10.24 -13.49 6.71
N GLY A 747 9.16 -14.02 6.13
CA GLY A 747 8.46 -13.44 4.98
C GLY A 747 7.51 -14.44 4.31
N ARG A 748 6.49 -13.95 3.60
CA ARG A 748 5.70 -14.81 2.68
C ARG A 748 6.50 -15.06 1.40
N LYS A 749 6.43 -16.25 0.80
CA LYS A 749 7.14 -16.57 -0.47
C LYS A 749 6.21 -17.04 -1.59
N PHE A 750 6.49 -16.58 -2.81
CA PHE A 750 5.92 -17.12 -4.05
C PHE A 750 7.06 -17.84 -4.80
N ILE A 751 6.91 -19.14 -5.06
CA ILE A 751 7.94 -19.98 -5.67
C ILE A 751 7.33 -20.68 -6.88
N SER A 752 7.80 -20.31 -8.07
CA SER A 752 7.35 -20.89 -9.35
C SER A 752 8.51 -21.21 -10.29
N SER A 753 9.69 -21.46 -9.74
CA SER A 753 10.91 -21.73 -10.52
C SER A 753 11.02 -23.16 -10.99
N LEU A 754 10.16 -24.08 -10.52
CA LEU A 754 10.15 -25.48 -10.94
C LEU A 754 9.50 -25.58 -12.34
N PRO A 755 10.23 -26.03 -13.37
CA PRO A 755 9.67 -26.19 -14.72
C PRO A 755 8.93 -27.52 -14.88
N GLY A 756 7.94 -27.56 -15.77
CA GLY A 756 7.35 -28.80 -16.28
C GLY A 756 7.71 -29.13 -17.73
N ASN A 757 7.25 -30.29 -18.22
CA ASN A 757 7.55 -30.72 -19.59
C ASN A 757 6.80 -29.93 -20.66
N HIS A 758 5.65 -29.32 -20.34
CA HIS A 758 5.01 -28.39 -21.26
C HIS A 758 5.74 -27.05 -21.35
N ASP A 759 6.39 -26.62 -20.25
CA ASP A 759 7.22 -25.41 -20.22
C ASP A 759 8.51 -25.55 -21.05
N LEU A 760 9.21 -26.70 -20.96
CA LEU A 760 10.56 -26.88 -21.50
C LEU A 760 10.74 -27.91 -22.63
N GLY A 761 9.84 -28.89 -22.74
CA GLY A 761 10.05 -30.14 -23.48
C GLY A 761 10.47 -31.28 -22.54
N PHE A 762 10.94 -32.42 -23.05
CA PHE A 762 11.42 -33.53 -22.21
C PHE A 762 12.61 -34.27 -22.86
N ALA A 763 13.56 -34.71 -22.05
CA ALA A 763 14.83 -35.31 -22.46
C ALA A 763 15.50 -34.52 -23.61
N LYS A 764 15.80 -35.19 -24.73
CA LYS A 764 16.38 -34.57 -25.94
C LYS A 764 15.49 -33.50 -26.62
N GLY A 765 14.23 -33.36 -26.19
CA GLY A 765 13.32 -32.32 -26.67
C GLY A 765 13.49 -30.98 -25.95
N VAL A 766 14.20 -30.94 -24.82
CA VAL A 766 14.47 -29.71 -24.09
C VAL A 766 15.45 -28.85 -24.89
N GLN A 767 15.02 -27.62 -25.22
CA GLN A 767 15.85 -26.66 -25.94
C GLN A 767 16.53 -25.72 -24.94
N ILE A 768 17.87 -25.60 -25.00
CA ILE A 768 18.66 -24.75 -24.08
C ILE A 768 18.10 -23.32 -24.01
N GLY A 769 17.81 -22.69 -25.16
CA GLY A 769 17.23 -21.34 -25.19
C GLY A 769 15.87 -21.21 -24.51
N VAL A 770 15.05 -22.27 -24.53
CA VAL A 770 13.73 -22.29 -23.86
C VAL A 770 13.91 -22.43 -22.35
N ARG A 771 14.79 -23.35 -21.90
CA ARG A 771 15.16 -23.49 -20.48
C ARG A 771 15.74 -22.21 -19.92
N ASP A 772 16.70 -21.60 -20.61
CA ASP A 772 17.35 -20.38 -20.16
C ASP A 772 16.37 -19.21 -20.13
N ARG A 773 15.41 -19.15 -21.07
CA ARG A 773 14.28 -18.22 -21.02
C ARG A 773 13.37 -18.48 -19.82
N PHE A 774 13.03 -19.72 -19.49
CA PHE A 774 12.22 -20.02 -18.31
C PHE A 774 12.96 -19.58 -17.02
N HIS A 775 14.22 -19.99 -16.86
CA HIS A 775 15.03 -19.64 -15.69
C HIS A 775 15.26 -18.12 -15.54
N ALA A 776 15.39 -17.38 -16.64
CA ALA A 776 15.53 -15.93 -16.60
C ALA A 776 14.29 -15.21 -16.04
N TYR A 777 13.09 -15.77 -16.19
CA TYR A 777 11.83 -15.14 -15.74
C TYR A 777 11.30 -15.73 -14.44
N PHE A 778 11.49 -17.03 -14.20
CA PHE A 778 10.93 -17.74 -13.05
C PHE A 778 11.98 -18.13 -11.98
N GLY A 779 13.27 -18.02 -12.28
CA GLY A 779 14.37 -18.43 -11.40
C GLY A 779 14.86 -19.86 -11.68
N ASP A 780 15.89 -20.29 -10.96
CA ASP A 780 16.51 -21.62 -11.13
C ASP A 780 15.57 -22.75 -10.66
N GLY A 781 15.41 -23.79 -11.48
CA GLY A 781 14.65 -24.99 -11.14
C GLY A 781 15.31 -25.84 -10.04
N ASN A 782 16.62 -25.72 -9.88
CA ASN A 782 17.39 -26.42 -8.85
C ASN A 782 17.64 -25.49 -7.64
N ARG A 783 16.95 -25.73 -6.53
CA ARG A 783 17.02 -24.86 -5.34
C ARG A 783 16.77 -25.60 -4.03
N ILE A 784 17.30 -25.05 -2.94
CA ILE A 784 17.06 -25.53 -1.58
C ILE A 784 16.52 -24.37 -0.73
N ASP A 785 15.37 -24.59 -0.10
CA ASP A 785 14.75 -23.68 0.86
C ASP A 785 14.64 -24.35 2.23
N VAL A 786 14.82 -23.57 3.30
CA VAL A 786 14.49 -23.99 4.67
C VAL A 786 13.25 -23.23 5.11
N LEU A 787 12.20 -23.95 5.51
CA LEU A 787 10.89 -23.41 5.87
C LEU A 787 10.29 -24.25 7.00
N GLY A 788 9.84 -23.64 8.09
CA GLY A 788 9.20 -24.35 9.21
C GLY A 788 10.05 -25.51 9.76
N ASN A 789 11.37 -25.34 9.81
CA ASN A 789 12.37 -26.37 10.15
C ASN A 789 12.27 -27.66 9.32
N HIS A 790 11.86 -27.55 8.05
CA HIS A 790 11.97 -28.58 7.03
C HIS A 790 12.87 -28.06 5.90
N THR A 791 13.48 -28.98 5.15
CA THR A 791 14.29 -28.63 3.98
C THR A 791 13.57 -29.01 2.70
N PHE A 792 13.21 -28.03 1.89
CA PHE A 792 12.63 -28.20 0.57
C PHE A 792 13.76 -28.27 -0.46
N VAL A 793 13.72 -29.27 -1.34
CA VAL A 793 14.67 -29.42 -2.45
C VAL A 793 13.87 -29.51 -3.74
N SER A 794 13.93 -28.47 -4.57
CA SER A 794 13.37 -28.45 -5.92
C SER A 794 14.41 -28.91 -6.93
N ILE A 795 13.98 -29.66 -7.94
CA ILE A 795 14.85 -30.21 -8.99
C ILE A 795 14.22 -29.98 -10.36
N ASP A 796 15.01 -29.45 -11.29
CA ASP A 796 14.68 -29.53 -12.72
C ASP A 796 14.83 -30.98 -13.22
N SER A 797 13.81 -31.79 -12.90
CA SER A 797 13.67 -33.19 -13.33
C SER A 797 13.56 -33.32 -14.85
N VAL A 798 13.08 -32.26 -15.50
CA VAL A 798 12.81 -32.21 -16.94
C VAL A 798 14.12 -32.11 -17.71
N SER A 799 15.01 -31.17 -17.38
CA SER A 799 16.36 -31.13 -17.96
C SER A 799 17.21 -32.33 -17.53
N LEU A 800 17.06 -32.81 -16.28
CA LEU A 800 17.76 -34.01 -15.80
C LEU A 800 17.40 -35.28 -16.58
N SER A 801 16.19 -35.37 -17.13
CA SER A 801 15.75 -36.53 -17.94
C SER A 801 16.57 -36.75 -19.22
N ALA A 802 17.36 -35.77 -19.66
CA ALA A 802 18.31 -35.92 -20.76
C ALA A 802 19.55 -36.77 -20.41
N LEU A 803 19.78 -37.06 -19.13
CA LEU A 803 20.90 -37.87 -18.64
C LEU A 803 20.84 -39.30 -19.21
N GLY A 804 21.91 -39.72 -19.87
CA GLY A 804 22.03 -41.07 -20.48
C GLY A 804 21.54 -41.17 -21.93
N VAL A 805 21.06 -40.08 -22.53
CA VAL A 805 20.82 -40.02 -23.99
C VAL A 805 22.15 -39.86 -24.73
N GLN A 806 22.29 -40.44 -25.93
CA GLN A 806 23.56 -40.49 -26.67
C GLN A 806 24.19 -39.09 -26.87
N SER A 807 25.50 -39.02 -26.62
CA SER A 807 26.21 -37.79 -26.29
C SER A 807 26.37 -36.77 -27.43
N SER A 808 25.76 -35.60 -27.26
CA SER A 808 26.27 -34.33 -27.80
C SER A 808 26.63 -33.40 -26.63
N GLN A 809 27.53 -32.45 -26.87
CA GLN A 809 27.94 -31.46 -25.85
C GLN A 809 26.75 -30.60 -25.39
N GLU A 810 25.81 -30.32 -26.30
CA GLU A 810 24.55 -29.61 -26.02
C GLU A 810 23.64 -30.35 -25.03
N LEU A 811 23.61 -31.70 -25.06
CA LEU A 811 22.84 -32.49 -24.10
C LEU A 811 23.48 -32.48 -22.71
N GLU A 812 24.80 -32.41 -22.60
CA GLU A 812 25.49 -32.27 -21.32
C GLU A 812 25.12 -30.95 -20.63
N GLU A 813 25.07 -29.84 -21.38
CA GLU A 813 24.66 -28.53 -20.84
C GLU A 813 23.25 -28.51 -20.24
N LEU A 814 22.37 -29.45 -20.60
CA LEU A 814 21.02 -29.60 -20.04
C LEU A 814 21.02 -30.23 -18.65
N TRP A 815 21.55 -31.45 -18.51
CA TRP A 815 21.43 -32.23 -17.26
C TRP A 815 22.55 -31.94 -16.26
N ARG A 816 23.72 -31.46 -16.71
CA ARG A 816 24.89 -31.26 -15.84
C ARG A 816 24.65 -30.29 -14.68
N PRO A 817 23.98 -29.12 -14.84
CA PRO A 817 23.67 -28.24 -13.72
C PRO A 817 22.90 -28.94 -12.59
N THR A 818 21.93 -29.79 -12.95
CA THR A 818 21.15 -30.56 -11.97
C THR A 818 21.99 -31.66 -11.30
N VAL A 819 22.88 -32.32 -12.03
CA VAL A 819 23.79 -33.34 -11.47
C VAL A 819 24.81 -32.72 -10.52
N ASP A 820 25.39 -31.57 -10.87
CA ASP A 820 26.34 -30.83 -10.03
C ASP A 820 25.64 -30.29 -8.75
N PHE A 821 24.40 -29.81 -8.87
CA PHE A 821 23.54 -29.45 -7.74
C PHE A 821 23.28 -30.64 -6.80
N LEU A 822 22.87 -31.79 -7.35
CA LEU A 822 22.62 -33.01 -6.59
C LEU A 822 23.88 -33.50 -5.85
N ALA A 823 25.06 -33.39 -6.46
CA ALA A 823 26.33 -33.76 -5.82
C ALA A 823 26.63 -32.90 -4.58
N GLY A 824 26.31 -31.60 -4.62
CA GLY A 824 26.49 -30.67 -3.50
C GLY A 824 25.34 -30.64 -2.47
N ALA A 825 24.21 -31.28 -2.75
CA ALA A 825 22.95 -31.08 -2.02
C ALA A 825 23.07 -31.26 -0.50
N LYS A 826 23.63 -32.37 0.00
CA LYS A 826 23.77 -32.63 1.45
C LYS A 826 24.57 -31.56 2.17
N GLU A 827 25.63 -31.06 1.55
CA GLU A 827 26.45 -30.00 2.13
C GLU A 827 25.71 -28.65 2.15
N GLN A 828 25.02 -28.32 1.04
CA GLN A 828 24.19 -27.12 0.95
C GLN A 828 23.02 -27.12 1.94
N LYS A 829 22.31 -28.27 2.11
CA LYS A 829 21.28 -28.46 3.13
C LYS A 829 21.81 -28.05 4.52
N ARG A 830 22.94 -28.62 4.95
CA ARG A 830 23.55 -28.34 6.26
C ARG A 830 23.92 -26.87 6.43
N LYS A 831 24.52 -26.25 5.40
CA LYS A 831 24.85 -24.80 5.41
C LYS A 831 23.61 -23.92 5.57
N LEU A 832 22.52 -24.25 4.88
CA LEU A 832 21.27 -23.49 4.95
C LEU A 832 20.53 -23.71 6.28
N ILE A 833 20.50 -24.94 6.81
CA ILE A 833 19.94 -25.24 8.14
C ILE A 833 20.72 -24.48 9.23
N GLN A 834 22.05 -24.50 9.18
CA GLN A 834 22.90 -23.75 10.13
C GLN A 834 22.64 -22.24 10.03
N ARG A 835 22.52 -21.69 8.82
CA ARG A 835 22.17 -20.28 8.59
C ARG A 835 20.80 -19.93 9.20
N GLU A 836 19.81 -20.78 9.01
CA GLU A 836 18.44 -20.60 9.53
C GLU A 836 18.39 -20.65 11.06
N LEU A 837 18.99 -21.68 11.68
CA LEU A 837 19.10 -21.80 13.14
C LEU A 837 19.81 -20.59 13.77
N ARG A 838 20.79 -19.99 13.07
CA ARG A 838 21.44 -18.75 13.53
C ARG A 838 20.48 -17.56 13.50
N VAL A 839 19.70 -17.40 12.43
CA VAL A 839 18.68 -16.34 12.32
C VAL A 839 17.61 -16.49 13.41
N GLN A 840 17.11 -17.69 13.65
CA GLN A 840 16.14 -17.97 14.72
C GLN A 840 16.66 -17.65 16.13
N ARG A 841 17.97 -17.78 16.37
CA ARG A 841 18.65 -17.35 17.60
C ARG A 841 18.93 -15.83 17.67
N GLY A 842 18.54 -15.04 16.67
CA GLY A 842 18.87 -13.61 16.56
C GLY A 842 20.35 -13.33 16.25
N LEU A 843 21.08 -14.31 15.72
CA LEU A 843 22.48 -14.16 15.31
C LEU A 843 22.57 -13.81 13.81
N ARG A 844 23.68 -13.19 13.40
CA ARG A 844 23.93 -12.94 11.98
C ARG A 844 23.93 -14.26 11.20
N PRO A 845 23.27 -14.33 10.01
CA PRO A 845 23.14 -15.57 9.23
C PRO A 845 24.51 -16.22 8.95
N TYR A 846 25.50 -15.39 8.65
CA TYR A 846 26.91 -15.78 8.55
C TYR A 846 27.66 -15.38 9.84
N PRO A 847 28.52 -16.25 10.41
CA PRO A 847 29.53 -15.78 11.34
C PRO A 847 30.43 -14.77 10.61
N GLY A 848 30.74 -13.64 11.26
CA GLY A 848 31.59 -12.61 10.64
C GLY A 848 32.98 -13.17 10.36
N PHE A 849 33.48 -13.00 9.14
CA PHE A 849 34.78 -13.51 8.77
C PHE A 849 35.91 -12.71 9.43
N PRO A 850 36.85 -13.36 10.15
CA PRO A 850 38.09 -12.70 10.53
C PRO A 850 38.86 -12.36 9.25
N HIS A 851 39.30 -11.11 9.10
CA HIS A 851 40.20 -10.75 8.01
C HIS A 851 41.54 -11.46 8.23
N ARG A 852 41.97 -12.23 7.24
CA ARG A 852 43.26 -12.91 7.21
C ARG A 852 43.82 -12.81 5.80
N GLU A 853 45.07 -12.39 5.69
CA GLU A 853 45.82 -12.44 4.44
C GLU A 853 46.12 -13.89 4.06
N ILE A 854 45.90 -14.23 2.79
CA ILE A 854 46.17 -15.54 2.20
C ILE A 854 47.00 -15.33 0.94
N PRO A 855 48.08 -16.09 0.72
CA PRO A 855 48.84 -16.04 -0.53
C PRO A 855 47.95 -16.31 -1.75
N THR A 856 48.22 -15.66 -2.89
CA THR A 856 47.42 -15.79 -4.12
C THR A 856 47.33 -17.25 -4.61
N GLU A 857 48.38 -18.04 -4.37
CA GLU A 857 48.47 -19.48 -4.68
C GLU A 857 47.57 -20.35 -3.78
N GLU A 858 47.22 -19.85 -2.59
CA GLU A 858 46.31 -20.48 -1.65
C GLU A 858 44.87 -19.99 -1.79
N LEU A 859 44.63 -18.86 -2.47
CA LEU A 859 43.28 -18.31 -2.69
C LEU A 859 42.35 -19.32 -3.38
N ALA A 860 42.86 -20.07 -4.36
CA ALA A 860 42.10 -21.14 -5.04
C ALA A 860 41.86 -22.39 -4.17
N LYS A 861 42.55 -22.51 -3.02
CA LYS A 861 42.42 -23.60 -2.03
C LYS A 861 41.73 -23.14 -0.75
N ALA A 862 41.44 -21.85 -0.61
CA ALA A 862 40.88 -21.24 0.58
C ALA A 862 39.39 -21.60 0.72
N THR A 863 39.10 -22.71 1.39
CA THR A 863 37.75 -23.05 1.84
C THR A 863 37.31 -22.07 2.91
N LEU A 864 36.17 -21.40 2.72
CA LEU A 864 35.56 -20.53 3.73
C LEU A 864 35.35 -21.32 5.04
N PRO A 865 35.87 -20.85 6.19
CA PRO A 865 35.64 -21.53 7.46
C PRO A 865 34.17 -21.44 7.83
N HIS A 866 33.49 -22.59 7.80
CA HIS A 866 32.12 -22.73 8.30
C HIS A 866 32.13 -22.89 9.83
N ALA A 867 31.06 -22.46 10.50
CA ALA A 867 30.97 -22.62 11.95
C ALA A 867 30.95 -24.12 12.29
N SER A 868 31.79 -24.52 13.25
CA SER A 868 32.03 -25.91 13.64
C SER A 868 30.91 -26.51 14.51
N ASP A 869 29.66 -26.05 14.33
CA ASP A 869 28.51 -26.52 15.09
C ASP A 869 28.00 -27.82 14.44
N ASP A 870 27.96 -28.92 15.20
CA ASP A 870 27.19 -30.11 14.82
C ASP A 870 25.70 -29.73 14.73
N VAL A 871 25.18 -29.73 13.51
CA VAL A 871 23.78 -29.46 13.18
C VAL A 871 23.15 -30.72 12.59
N THR A 872 22.04 -31.17 13.16
CA THR A 872 21.30 -32.33 12.61
C THR A 872 20.48 -31.93 11.39
N GLU A 873 20.38 -32.84 10.41
CA GLU A 873 19.57 -32.59 9.21
C GLU A 873 18.07 -32.50 9.55
N PHE A 874 17.38 -31.58 8.88
CA PHE A 874 15.93 -31.43 8.96
C PHE A 874 15.20 -32.41 8.03
N PRO A 875 13.95 -32.79 8.34
CA PRO A 875 13.13 -33.61 7.46
C PRO A 875 13.08 -32.98 6.06
N THR A 876 13.43 -33.77 5.03
CA THR A 876 13.53 -33.25 3.68
C THR A 876 12.26 -33.52 2.87
N ILE A 877 11.83 -32.52 2.10
CA ILE A 877 10.68 -32.54 1.20
C ILE A 877 11.20 -32.30 -0.21
N LEU A 878 11.02 -33.28 -1.10
CA LEU A 878 11.39 -33.19 -2.51
C LEU A 878 10.26 -32.51 -3.30
N LEU A 879 10.60 -31.56 -4.17
CA LEU A 879 9.69 -30.98 -5.15
C LEU A 879 10.21 -31.31 -6.56
N THR A 880 9.38 -31.93 -7.37
CA THR A 880 9.66 -32.29 -8.77
C THR A 880 8.41 -31.96 -9.60
N HIS A 881 8.53 -31.75 -10.90
CA HIS A 881 7.33 -31.75 -11.74
C HIS A 881 6.94 -33.20 -12.06
N VAL A 882 7.86 -33.93 -12.71
CA VAL A 882 7.66 -35.33 -13.10
C VAL A 882 7.82 -36.25 -11.88
N PRO A 883 6.84 -37.11 -11.55
CA PRO A 883 6.91 -37.98 -10.38
C PRO A 883 8.06 -38.98 -10.38
N LEU A 884 8.44 -39.45 -9.19
CA LEU A 884 9.40 -40.54 -9.01
C LEU A 884 8.93 -41.84 -9.68
N TYR A 885 9.89 -42.62 -10.20
CA TYR A 885 9.63 -43.90 -10.84
C TYR A 885 8.83 -44.84 -9.94
N ARG A 886 7.83 -45.49 -10.52
CA ARG A 886 6.96 -46.50 -9.91
C ARG A 886 6.65 -47.59 -10.94
N ALA A 887 6.28 -48.79 -10.48
CA ALA A 887 5.91 -49.87 -11.38
C ALA A 887 4.59 -49.56 -12.11
N ARG A 888 4.41 -50.06 -13.33
CA ARG A 888 3.15 -49.93 -14.07
C ARG A 888 1.99 -50.55 -13.26
N GLY A 889 0.85 -49.89 -13.26
CA GLY A 889 -0.34 -50.32 -12.52
C GLY A 889 -0.28 -50.09 -11.00
N THR A 890 0.75 -49.42 -10.47
CA THR A 890 0.80 -49.07 -9.03
C THR A 890 -0.36 -48.10 -8.69
N PRO A 891 -1.32 -48.48 -7.82
CA PRO A 891 -2.50 -47.68 -7.55
C PRO A 891 -2.18 -46.41 -6.73
N CYS A 892 -2.88 -45.33 -7.05
CA CYS A 892 -2.76 -44.00 -6.46
C CYS A 892 -3.60 -43.74 -5.20
N GLY A 893 -4.42 -44.71 -4.80
CA GLY A 893 -5.24 -44.63 -3.59
C GLY A 893 -6.59 -43.92 -3.79
N PRO A 894 -7.29 -43.64 -2.67
CA PRO A 894 -8.73 -43.37 -2.67
C PRO A 894 -9.17 -41.94 -3.03
N LEU A 895 -8.22 -41.02 -3.19
CA LEU A 895 -8.51 -39.60 -3.50
C LEU A 895 -8.39 -39.26 -5.00
N ARG A 896 -7.99 -40.22 -5.84
CA ARG A 896 -7.99 -40.10 -7.31
C ARG A 896 -9.43 -40.14 -7.85
N GLU A 897 -9.77 -39.37 -8.87
CA GLU A 897 -11.15 -39.31 -9.40
C GLU A 897 -11.65 -40.67 -9.94
N HIS A 898 -10.72 -41.55 -10.34
CA HIS A 898 -11.01 -42.87 -10.88
C HIS A 898 -11.19 -43.98 -9.81
N TRP A 899 -11.31 -43.63 -8.54
CA TRP A 899 -11.67 -44.55 -7.44
C TRP A 899 -13.18 -44.92 -7.45
N PRO A 900 -13.60 -46.13 -7.00
CA PRO A 900 -12.81 -47.28 -6.57
C PRO A 900 -12.03 -47.94 -7.71
N PRO A 901 -10.97 -48.72 -7.41
CA PRO A 901 -10.16 -49.40 -8.41
C PRO A 901 -10.99 -50.42 -9.18
N THR A 902 -10.44 -50.93 -10.29
CA THR A 902 -11.09 -51.98 -11.08
C THR A 902 -11.42 -53.18 -10.19
N PRO A 903 -12.71 -53.57 -10.02
CA PRO A 903 -13.07 -54.67 -9.13
C PRO A 903 -12.50 -55.99 -9.67
N PRO A 904 -11.90 -56.85 -8.81
CA PRO A 904 -11.37 -58.12 -9.25
C PRO A 904 -12.50 -59.03 -9.77
N SER A 905 -12.15 -59.95 -10.66
CA SER A 905 -13.09 -60.99 -11.12
C SER A 905 -13.62 -61.80 -9.93
N SER A 906 -14.89 -62.20 -9.97
CA SER A 906 -15.54 -62.89 -8.85
C SER A 906 -14.72 -64.10 -8.37
N GLY A 907 -14.28 -64.05 -7.11
CA GLY A 907 -13.46 -65.09 -6.48
C GLY A 907 -11.95 -64.86 -6.50
N GLN A 908 -11.43 -63.76 -7.08
CA GLN A 908 -10.00 -63.42 -7.04
C GLN A 908 -9.67 -62.33 -6.01
N PRO A 909 -8.44 -62.31 -5.46
CA PRO A 909 -7.97 -61.24 -4.59
C PRO A 909 -7.93 -59.88 -5.32
N PRO A 910 -7.83 -58.75 -4.59
CA PRO A 910 -7.63 -57.43 -5.20
C PRO A 910 -6.44 -57.45 -6.17
N LEU A 911 -6.59 -56.78 -7.31
CA LEU A 911 -5.52 -56.68 -8.31
C LEU A 911 -4.29 -55.99 -7.68
N GLU A 912 -3.13 -56.66 -7.73
CA GLU A 912 -1.84 -56.07 -7.33
C GLU A 912 -1.44 -54.89 -8.23
N SER A 913 -2.01 -54.82 -9.43
CA SER A 913 -1.83 -53.74 -10.41
C SER A 913 -3.17 -53.30 -11.01
N ASP A 914 -3.54 -52.03 -10.88
CA ASP A 914 -4.74 -51.44 -11.49
C ASP A 914 -4.37 -50.24 -12.38
N ASP A 915 -4.27 -50.48 -13.70
CA ASP A 915 -3.99 -49.45 -14.71
C ASP A 915 -5.06 -48.32 -14.73
N ARG A 916 -6.26 -48.50 -14.14
CA ARG A 916 -7.29 -47.46 -14.03
C ARG A 916 -7.08 -46.50 -12.86
N ASN A 917 -6.49 -46.97 -11.75
CA ASN A 917 -6.17 -46.15 -10.58
C ASN A 917 -4.68 -45.75 -10.52
N ALA A 918 -3.84 -46.21 -11.45
CA ALA A 918 -2.44 -45.83 -11.54
C ALA A 918 -2.20 -44.55 -12.37
N ILE A 919 -1.01 -43.96 -12.22
CA ILE A 919 -0.42 -43.11 -13.27
C ILE A 919 0.01 -44.03 -14.42
N SER A 920 -0.36 -43.68 -15.66
CA SER A 920 0.06 -44.44 -16.83
C SER A 920 1.59 -44.32 -16.99
N VAL A 921 2.32 -45.44 -16.91
CA VAL A 921 3.76 -45.46 -17.18
C VAL A 921 3.98 -45.51 -18.69
N SER A 922 3.81 -44.36 -19.34
CA SER A 922 3.98 -44.15 -20.77
C SER A 922 4.74 -42.84 -21.05
N GLY A 923 5.35 -42.75 -22.22
CA GLY A 923 5.98 -41.53 -22.74
C GLY A 923 5.54 -41.27 -24.17
N GLY A 924 5.56 -40.01 -24.58
CA GLY A 924 5.13 -39.56 -25.90
C GLY A 924 6.07 -38.52 -26.51
N TYR A 925 5.53 -37.67 -27.39
CA TYR A 925 6.32 -36.60 -27.98
C TYR A 925 6.62 -35.51 -26.93
N GLN A 926 7.86 -35.51 -26.44
CA GLN A 926 8.38 -34.55 -25.45
C GLN A 926 7.67 -34.57 -24.08
N TYR A 927 7.20 -35.74 -23.61
CA TYR A 927 6.75 -35.94 -22.22
C TYR A 927 6.93 -37.40 -21.76
N GLN A 928 6.99 -37.62 -20.45
CA GLN A 928 6.99 -38.96 -19.82
C GLN A 928 6.48 -38.84 -18.37
N ASN A 929 5.40 -39.56 -18.07
CA ASN A 929 4.57 -39.35 -16.87
C ASN A 929 5.25 -39.70 -15.52
N VAL A 930 6.42 -40.35 -15.55
CA VAL A 930 7.24 -40.71 -14.38
C VAL A 930 8.71 -40.73 -14.79
N MET A 931 9.62 -40.35 -13.89
CA MET A 931 11.06 -40.41 -14.13
C MET A 931 11.58 -41.85 -14.31
N ASN A 932 12.81 -41.99 -14.79
CA ASN A 932 13.50 -43.28 -14.85
C ASN A 932 13.91 -43.78 -13.45
N LYS A 933 14.02 -45.09 -13.28
CA LYS A 933 14.31 -45.75 -12.00
C LYS A 933 15.67 -45.37 -11.44
N GLU A 934 16.67 -45.31 -12.32
CA GLU A 934 18.07 -45.01 -12.01
C GLU A 934 18.20 -43.55 -11.54
N ILE A 935 17.54 -42.62 -12.25
CA ILE A 935 17.48 -41.20 -11.89
C ILE A 935 16.76 -41.02 -10.54
N SER A 936 15.63 -41.69 -10.33
CA SER A 936 14.87 -41.62 -9.08
C SER A 936 15.67 -42.15 -7.88
N ALA A 937 16.46 -43.21 -8.07
CA ALA A 937 17.35 -43.75 -7.06
C ALA A 937 18.55 -42.83 -6.77
N ASP A 938 19.14 -42.20 -7.80
CA ASP A 938 20.25 -41.26 -7.66
C ASP A 938 19.81 -39.98 -6.91
N ILE A 939 18.65 -39.41 -7.26
CA ILE A 939 17.99 -38.29 -6.55
C ILE A 939 17.84 -38.62 -5.06
N ALA A 940 17.21 -39.76 -4.75
CA ALA A 940 16.96 -40.17 -3.36
C ALA A 940 18.27 -40.36 -2.57
N SER A 941 19.26 -41.02 -3.17
CA SER A 941 20.57 -41.28 -2.57
C SER A 941 21.36 -39.99 -2.32
N LYS A 942 21.44 -39.08 -3.30
CA LYS A 942 22.24 -37.86 -3.22
C LYS A 942 21.67 -36.82 -2.25
N ILE A 943 20.35 -36.66 -2.18
CA ILE A 943 19.69 -35.69 -1.28
C ILE A 943 19.66 -36.18 0.17
N GLY A 944 19.29 -37.43 0.40
CA GLY A 944 19.14 -38.03 1.73
C GLY A 944 17.99 -37.46 2.58
N ASP A 945 17.46 -38.31 3.47
CA ASP A 945 16.36 -38.01 4.41
C ASP A 945 15.10 -37.35 3.82
N ILE A 946 14.81 -37.63 2.53
CA ILE A 946 13.53 -37.32 1.91
C ILE A 946 12.44 -38.12 2.64
N ARG A 947 11.50 -37.42 3.29
CA ARG A 947 10.33 -37.98 3.96
C ARG A 947 9.09 -37.89 3.08
N TYR A 948 8.94 -36.76 2.40
CA TYR A 948 7.83 -36.47 1.50
C TYR A 948 8.36 -36.03 0.14
N ALA A 949 7.58 -36.28 -0.90
CA ALA A 949 7.76 -35.70 -2.23
C ALA A 949 6.43 -35.11 -2.72
N PHE A 950 6.46 -33.99 -3.41
CA PHE A 950 5.32 -33.45 -4.15
C PHE A 950 5.68 -33.38 -5.63
N SER A 951 4.80 -33.91 -6.49
CA SER A 951 4.92 -33.88 -7.96
C SER A 951 3.74 -33.13 -8.60
N GLY A 952 3.91 -32.64 -9.83
CA GLY A 952 2.86 -31.94 -10.60
C GLY A 952 2.18 -32.82 -11.66
N ASP A 953 2.98 -33.44 -12.52
CA ASP A 953 2.55 -34.20 -13.71
C ASP A 953 1.60 -35.39 -13.38
N ASP A 954 0.64 -35.65 -14.29
CA ASP A 954 -0.57 -36.52 -14.24
C ASP A 954 -1.92 -35.82 -13.96
N HIS A 955 -1.96 -34.53 -13.59
CA HIS A 955 -3.16 -33.69 -13.39
C HIS A 955 -4.18 -34.14 -12.31
N ASP A 956 -4.25 -35.42 -11.94
CA ASP A 956 -5.14 -35.97 -10.91
C ASP A 956 -4.36 -36.34 -9.64
N TYR A 957 -5.06 -36.46 -8.51
CA TYR A 957 -4.39 -36.76 -7.24
C TYR A 957 -3.83 -38.19 -7.25
N CYS A 958 -2.60 -38.35 -6.77
CA CYS A 958 -1.99 -39.66 -6.56
C CYS A 958 -1.13 -39.67 -5.30
N GLU A 959 -1.38 -40.62 -4.39
CA GLU A 959 -0.62 -40.77 -3.14
C GLU A 959 -0.01 -42.18 -3.07
N LEU A 960 1.31 -42.28 -2.92
CA LEU A 960 1.99 -43.56 -2.66
C LEU A 960 3.17 -43.42 -1.70
N THR A 961 3.75 -44.56 -1.31
CA THR A 961 4.99 -44.60 -0.51
C THR A 961 6.03 -45.47 -1.18
N HIS A 962 7.09 -44.85 -1.69
CA HIS A 962 8.22 -45.51 -2.33
C HIS A 962 9.14 -46.15 -1.29
N ARG A 963 8.98 -47.46 -1.07
CA ARG A 963 9.82 -48.23 -0.14
C ARG A 963 11.13 -48.72 -0.76
N GLY A 964 11.29 -48.62 -2.08
CA GLY A 964 12.45 -49.11 -2.82
C GLY A 964 13.66 -48.16 -2.88
N TYR A 965 13.53 -46.93 -2.37
CA TYR A 965 14.62 -45.93 -2.36
C TYR A 965 15.23 -45.77 -0.97
N ALA A 966 16.54 -45.57 -0.93
CA ALA A 966 17.30 -45.39 0.31
C ALA A 966 17.03 -43.99 0.91
N SER A 967 15.94 -43.84 1.67
CA SER A 967 15.61 -42.59 2.35
C SER A 967 14.77 -42.78 3.62
N GLY A 968 15.09 -42.05 4.68
CA GLY A 968 14.25 -41.83 5.87
C GLY A 968 13.85 -43.04 6.73
N GLY A 969 14.27 -44.26 6.38
CA GLY A 969 13.95 -45.50 7.11
C GLY A 969 12.50 -46.01 6.97
N GLY A 970 11.60 -45.24 6.35
CA GLY A 970 10.19 -45.61 6.11
C GLY A 970 9.73 -45.58 4.65
N GLY A 971 10.60 -45.15 3.72
CA GLY A 971 10.25 -44.85 2.34
C GLY A 971 9.81 -43.40 2.12
N ILE A 972 9.79 -42.97 0.85
CA ILE A 972 9.40 -41.60 0.45
C ILE A 972 7.90 -41.56 0.21
N LYS A 973 7.15 -40.75 0.96
CA LYS A 973 5.72 -40.54 0.71
C LYS A 973 5.52 -39.48 -0.38
N GLU A 974 5.12 -39.90 -1.57
CA GLU A 974 4.89 -38.99 -2.70
C GLU A 974 3.41 -38.65 -2.84
N ILE A 975 3.12 -37.37 -3.05
CA ILE A 975 1.80 -36.84 -3.42
C ILE A 975 1.94 -36.10 -4.75
N THR A 976 1.36 -36.66 -5.81
CA THR A 976 1.09 -35.95 -7.05
C THR A 976 -0.10 -35.02 -6.83
N VAL A 977 0.13 -33.73 -7.05
CA VAL A 977 -0.81 -32.65 -6.77
C VAL A 977 -1.75 -32.49 -7.96
N LYS A 978 -3.04 -32.37 -7.66
CA LYS A 978 -4.08 -32.20 -8.68
C LYS A 978 -3.94 -30.84 -9.39
N SER A 979 -4.22 -30.80 -10.70
CA SER A 979 -4.25 -29.56 -11.48
C SER A 979 -5.25 -28.57 -10.91
N ILE A 980 -4.86 -27.28 -10.85
CA ILE A 980 -5.74 -26.16 -10.50
C ILE A 980 -6.69 -25.76 -11.65
N SER A 981 -6.46 -26.29 -12.85
CA SER A 981 -7.16 -25.95 -14.08
C SER A 981 -8.24 -26.97 -14.44
N TRP A 982 -9.47 -26.52 -14.71
CA TRP A 982 -10.56 -27.39 -15.18
C TRP A 982 -10.42 -27.83 -16.65
N ALA A 983 -9.41 -27.31 -17.36
CA ALA A 983 -9.15 -27.67 -18.74
C ALA A 983 -8.33 -28.97 -18.91
N MET A 984 -7.72 -29.49 -17.82
CA MET A 984 -6.77 -30.62 -17.83
C MET A 984 -7.44 -31.99 -17.61
N GLY A 985 -8.60 -32.21 -18.22
CA GLY A 985 -9.30 -33.51 -18.19
C GLY A 985 -9.91 -33.94 -16.85
N VAL A 986 -9.65 -33.20 -15.76
CA VAL A 986 -10.16 -33.48 -14.41
C VAL A 986 -11.50 -32.79 -14.12
N ARG A 987 -12.36 -33.46 -13.35
CA ARG A 987 -13.71 -32.96 -13.02
C ARG A 987 -13.72 -31.95 -11.88
N HIS A 988 -12.90 -32.16 -10.86
CA HIS A 988 -12.84 -31.35 -9.65
C HIS A 988 -11.42 -30.83 -9.42
N PRO A 989 -10.97 -29.75 -10.08
CA PRO A 989 -9.62 -29.21 -9.93
C PRO A 989 -9.24 -29.00 -8.46
N GLY A 990 -7.95 -28.95 -8.15
CA GLY A 990 -7.53 -28.88 -6.75
C GLY A 990 -6.16 -28.26 -6.53
N PHE A 991 -5.76 -28.30 -5.26
CA PHE A 991 -4.43 -27.96 -4.78
C PHE A 991 -4.20 -28.70 -3.45
N VAL A 992 -2.96 -28.75 -2.96
CA VAL A 992 -2.65 -29.35 -1.66
C VAL A 992 -2.23 -28.27 -0.67
N LEU A 993 -2.95 -28.19 0.45
CA LEU A 993 -2.53 -27.44 1.64
C LEU A 993 -1.63 -28.34 2.49
N ALA A 994 -0.56 -27.80 3.04
CA ALA A 994 0.30 -28.49 3.99
C ALA A 994 0.70 -27.60 5.17
N SER A 995 0.42 -28.07 6.38
CA SER A 995 0.77 -27.41 7.63
C SER A 995 2.03 -28.05 8.21
N LEU A 996 3.08 -27.25 8.47
CA LEU A 996 4.35 -27.75 9.04
C LEU A 996 4.45 -27.51 10.56
N TRP A 997 5.01 -28.49 11.25
CA TRP A 997 5.35 -28.42 12.68
C TRP A 997 6.59 -29.27 13.00
N ASN A 998 7.76 -28.63 13.10
CA ASN A 998 9.00 -29.28 13.57
C ASN A 998 9.74 -28.38 14.59
N PRO A 999 9.39 -28.43 15.89
CA PRO A 999 10.08 -27.67 16.93
C PRO A 999 11.43 -28.33 17.25
N VAL A 1000 12.53 -27.57 17.11
CA VAL A 1000 13.90 -28.06 17.28
C VAL A 1000 14.67 -27.28 18.34
N ASP A 1001 15.68 -27.92 18.91
CA ASP A 1001 16.67 -27.27 19.79
C ASP A 1001 17.64 -26.39 19.00
N ALA A 1002 18.57 -25.77 19.72
CA ALA A 1002 19.57 -24.90 19.12
C ALA A 1002 20.39 -25.60 18.01
N HIS A 1003 20.64 -26.91 18.10
CA HIS A 1003 21.43 -27.72 17.15
C HIS A 1003 20.57 -28.37 16.05
N GLY A 1004 19.28 -28.07 16.01
CA GLY A 1004 18.34 -28.62 15.04
C GLY A 1004 17.75 -29.99 15.44
N LYS A 1005 17.93 -30.45 16.68
CA LYS A 1005 17.38 -31.73 17.16
C LYS A 1005 15.92 -31.56 17.58
N PRO A 1006 14.99 -32.45 17.20
CA PRO A 1006 13.58 -32.34 17.58
C PRO A 1006 13.35 -32.36 19.10
N LEU A 1007 12.64 -31.36 19.63
CA LEU A 1007 12.41 -31.20 21.08
C LEU A 1007 11.55 -32.31 21.70
N THR A 1008 10.72 -32.99 20.91
CA THR A 1008 9.75 -34.00 21.37
C THR A 1008 10.26 -35.44 21.26
N GLY A 1009 11.53 -35.67 20.90
CA GLY A 1009 12.16 -37.01 20.85
C GLY A 1009 11.63 -37.98 19.78
N SER A 1010 10.54 -37.66 19.08
CA SER A 1010 9.96 -38.46 18.00
C SER A 1010 9.61 -37.58 16.79
N MET A 1011 10.11 -37.98 15.61
CA MET A 1011 9.92 -37.31 14.32
C MET A 1011 8.68 -37.78 13.55
N SER A 1012 7.80 -38.61 14.13
CA SER A 1012 6.88 -39.43 13.32
C SER A 1012 5.83 -38.66 12.50
N LYS A 1013 5.51 -37.40 12.86
CA LYS A 1013 4.57 -36.53 12.12
C LYS A 1013 4.95 -35.06 12.28
N THR A 1014 5.74 -34.52 11.34
CA THR A 1014 6.13 -33.10 11.30
C THR A 1014 5.39 -32.28 10.24
N ILE A 1015 4.59 -32.94 9.39
CA ILE A 1015 3.79 -32.34 8.32
C ILE A 1015 2.40 -32.97 8.31
N GLN A 1016 1.38 -32.15 8.07
CA GLN A 1016 0.02 -32.56 7.79
C GLN A 1016 -0.37 -32.04 6.41
N THR A 1017 -1.00 -32.86 5.58
CA THR A 1017 -1.41 -32.52 4.21
C THR A 1017 -2.92 -32.66 4.05
N HIS A 1018 -3.53 -31.77 3.26
CA HIS A 1018 -4.96 -31.80 2.95
C HIS A 1018 -5.18 -31.48 1.46
N LEU A 1019 -5.95 -32.33 0.76
CA LEU A 1019 -6.38 -32.06 -0.62
C LEU A 1019 -7.58 -31.11 -0.59
N CYS A 1020 -7.41 -29.93 -1.19
CA CYS A 1020 -8.46 -28.94 -1.33
C CYS A 1020 -9.05 -29.02 -2.75
N LEU A 1021 -10.33 -29.37 -2.86
CA LEU A 1021 -11.05 -29.40 -4.13
C LEU A 1021 -11.71 -28.05 -4.44
N LEU A 1022 -11.68 -27.67 -5.72
CA LEU A 1022 -12.28 -26.48 -6.29
C LEU A 1022 -13.61 -26.82 -7.00
N PRO A 1023 -14.46 -25.82 -7.31
CA PRO A 1023 -15.79 -26.08 -7.88
C PRO A 1023 -15.77 -26.79 -9.24
N ASP A 1024 -16.68 -27.73 -9.43
CA ASP A 1024 -16.95 -28.41 -10.71
C ASP A 1024 -17.51 -27.43 -11.76
N GLN A 1025 -16.61 -26.82 -12.54
CA GLN A 1025 -16.95 -25.83 -13.55
C GLN A 1025 -17.77 -26.41 -14.71
N LEU A 1026 -17.51 -27.66 -15.09
CA LEU A 1026 -18.23 -28.36 -16.16
C LEU A 1026 -19.67 -28.72 -15.74
N GLY A 1027 -19.88 -29.10 -14.48
CA GLY A 1027 -21.20 -29.36 -13.91
C GLY A 1027 -22.05 -28.11 -13.80
N ILE A 1028 -21.44 -26.97 -13.47
CA ILE A 1028 -22.10 -25.67 -13.53
C ILE A 1028 -22.57 -25.40 -14.98
N PHE A 1029 -21.70 -25.57 -15.99
CA PHE A 1029 -22.09 -25.40 -17.39
C PHE A 1029 -23.21 -26.36 -17.84
N PHE A 1030 -23.14 -27.65 -17.48
CA PHE A 1030 -24.21 -28.60 -17.82
C PHE A 1030 -25.56 -28.25 -17.16
N ARG A 1031 -25.56 -27.75 -15.91
CA ARG A 1031 -26.79 -27.28 -15.25
C ARG A 1031 -27.40 -26.07 -15.96
N TYR A 1032 -26.59 -25.10 -16.38
CA TYR A 1032 -27.06 -23.96 -17.17
C TYR A 1032 -27.59 -24.38 -18.55
N ALA A 1033 -26.92 -25.31 -19.23
CA ALA A 1033 -27.39 -25.85 -20.51
C ALA A 1033 -28.72 -26.61 -20.38
N ALA A 1034 -28.88 -27.42 -19.33
CA ALA A 1034 -30.12 -28.12 -19.03
C ALA A 1034 -31.27 -27.16 -18.69
N LEU A 1035 -31.00 -26.12 -17.89
CA LEU A 1035 -31.98 -25.08 -17.57
C LEU A 1035 -32.42 -24.32 -18.83
N PHE A 1036 -31.47 -23.96 -19.70
CA PHE A 1036 -31.77 -23.31 -20.99
C PHE A 1036 -32.62 -24.20 -21.90
N GLY A 1037 -32.28 -25.48 -22.03
CA GLY A 1037 -33.06 -26.47 -22.78
C GLY A 1037 -34.49 -26.63 -22.23
N LEU A 1038 -34.64 -26.73 -20.91
CA LEU A 1038 -35.94 -26.76 -20.24
C LEU A 1038 -36.74 -25.48 -20.49
N THR A 1039 -36.11 -24.30 -20.44
CA THR A 1039 -36.76 -23.03 -20.78
C THR A 1039 -37.27 -23.03 -22.22
N LEU A 1040 -36.49 -23.50 -23.19
CA LEU A 1040 -36.93 -23.62 -24.58
C LEU A 1040 -38.12 -24.58 -24.74
N VAL A 1041 -38.10 -25.74 -24.06
CA VAL A 1041 -39.23 -26.70 -24.06
C VAL A 1041 -40.49 -26.08 -23.45
N LEU A 1042 -40.38 -25.36 -22.33
CA LEU A 1042 -41.51 -24.68 -21.71
C LEU A 1042 -42.08 -23.55 -22.59
N LEU A 1043 -41.21 -22.79 -23.27
CA LEU A 1043 -41.64 -21.77 -24.23
C LEU A 1043 -42.32 -22.38 -25.46
N ALA A 1044 -41.81 -23.48 -26.00
CA ALA A 1044 -42.42 -24.22 -27.11
C ALA A 1044 -43.76 -24.85 -26.72
N ALA A 1045 -43.85 -25.50 -25.55
CA ALA A 1045 -45.09 -26.05 -25.02
C ALA A 1045 -46.14 -24.96 -24.78
N ARG A 1046 -45.75 -23.82 -24.21
CA ARG A 1046 -46.63 -22.64 -24.07
C ARG A 1046 -47.10 -22.14 -25.44
N ALA A 1047 -46.21 -22.03 -26.43
CA ALA A 1047 -46.58 -21.61 -27.77
C ALA A 1047 -47.59 -22.58 -28.42
N ALA A 1048 -47.38 -23.89 -28.28
CA ALA A 1048 -48.30 -24.92 -28.78
C ALA A 1048 -49.67 -24.88 -28.07
N LEU A 1049 -49.70 -24.73 -26.73
CA LEU A 1049 -50.94 -24.62 -25.95
C LEU A 1049 -51.74 -23.34 -26.28
N VAL A 1050 -51.05 -22.23 -26.57
CA VAL A 1050 -51.67 -20.98 -27.05
C VAL A 1050 -52.17 -21.11 -28.49
N ALA A 1051 -51.48 -21.87 -29.35
CA ALA A 1051 -51.93 -22.17 -30.71
C ALA A 1051 -53.15 -23.11 -30.73
N ALA A 1052 -53.21 -24.06 -29.80
CA ALA A 1052 -54.31 -25.00 -29.62
C ALA A 1052 -55.52 -24.43 -28.84
N ASN A 1053 -55.52 -23.14 -28.47
CA ASN A 1053 -56.55 -22.48 -27.65
C ASN A 1053 -56.78 -23.11 -26.25
N LEU A 1054 -55.86 -23.96 -25.77
CA LEU A 1054 -55.92 -24.60 -24.45
C LEU A 1054 -55.39 -23.70 -23.31
N LEU A 1055 -54.78 -22.57 -23.65
CA LEU A 1055 -54.47 -21.47 -22.74
C LEU A 1055 -55.09 -20.17 -23.26
N PRO A 1056 -55.64 -19.30 -22.39
CA PRO A 1056 -56.18 -18.03 -22.82
C PRO A 1056 -55.08 -17.15 -23.42
N ARG A 1057 -55.36 -16.56 -24.60
CA ARG A 1057 -54.53 -15.48 -25.14
C ARG A 1057 -54.66 -14.27 -24.20
N LEU A 1058 -53.62 -14.02 -23.41
CA LEU A 1058 -53.47 -12.78 -22.66
C LEU A 1058 -53.43 -11.60 -23.65
N MET A 1059 -54.56 -10.92 -23.78
CA MET A 1059 -54.61 -9.60 -24.41
C MET A 1059 -53.95 -8.59 -23.46
N THR A 1060 -52.71 -8.23 -23.74
CA THR A 1060 -52.06 -7.07 -23.12
C THR A 1060 -52.46 -5.82 -23.86
N SER A 1061 -53.39 -5.05 -23.29
CA SER A 1061 -53.56 -3.64 -23.61
C SER A 1061 -52.62 -2.78 -22.76
N SER A 1062 -52.44 -1.53 -23.19
CA SER A 1062 -51.58 -0.48 -22.60
C SER A 1062 -50.08 -0.56 -22.87
N SER A 1063 -49.54 0.60 -23.22
CA SER A 1063 -48.16 0.85 -23.65
C SER A 1063 -47.17 0.84 -22.48
N SER A 1064 -46.05 0.14 -22.66
CA SER A 1064 -44.84 0.34 -21.87
C SER A 1064 -43.64 0.54 -22.81
N SER A 1065 -42.83 1.55 -22.52
CA SER A 1065 -41.58 1.82 -23.22
C SER A 1065 -40.60 0.65 -23.02
N PRO A 1066 -39.72 0.34 -23.99
CA PRO A 1066 -38.91 -0.86 -23.92
C PRO A 1066 -37.93 -0.78 -22.73
N SER A 1067 -38.06 -1.77 -21.84
CA SER A 1067 -37.08 -2.06 -20.81
C SER A 1067 -35.82 -2.64 -21.46
N ASP A 1068 -34.66 -2.34 -20.86
CA ASP A 1068 -33.38 -2.90 -21.26
C ASP A 1068 -33.39 -4.44 -21.30
N PRO A 1069 -32.59 -5.08 -22.18
CA PRO A 1069 -32.60 -6.52 -22.34
C PRO A 1069 -32.15 -7.25 -21.06
N ILE A 1070 -32.91 -8.28 -20.70
CA ILE A 1070 -32.74 -9.12 -19.49
C ILE A 1070 -31.43 -9.96 -19.45
N LEU A 1071 -30.57 -9.85 -20.47
CA LEU A 1071 -29.26 -10.51 -20.53
C LEU A 1071 -28.13 -9.48 -20.63
N PRO A 1072 -27.04 -9.63 -19.85
CA PRO A 1072 -25.96 -8.66 -19.79
C PRO A 1072 -25.12 -8.70 -21.08
N LEU A 1073 -25.37 -7.76 -21.99
CA LEU A 1073 -24.54 -7.55 -23.17
C LEU A 1073 -23.20 -6.92 -22.76
N THR A 1074 -22.12 -7.70 -22.87
CA THR A 1074 -20.76 -7.17 -22.69
C THR A 1074 -20.28 -6.50 -23.97
N SER A 1075 -20.10 -5.18 -23.96
CA SER A 1075 -19.11 -4.53 -24.83
C SER A 1075 -18.38 -3.42 -24.09
N SER A 1076 -17.10 -3.67 -23.83
CA SER A 1076 -16.10 -2.67 -23.51
C SER A 1076 -15.48 -2.16 -24.81
N ALA A 1077 -15.47 -0.85 -25.05
CA ALA A 1077 -14.33 -0.14 -25.64
C ALA A 1077 -14.62 1.37 -25.69
N ARG A 1078 -13.62 2.17 -25.28
CA ARG A 1078 -13.50 3.54 -25.75
C ARG A 1078 -13.03 3.48 -27.21
N ASP A 1079 -13.61 4.28 -28.09
CA ASP A 1079 -12.78 5.26 -28.78
C ASP A 1079 -13.58 6.47 -29.28
N SER A 1080 -12.86 7.53 -29.63
CA SER A 1080 -13.37 8.87 -29.85
C SER A 1080 -12.99 9.42 -31.22
N SER A 1081 -13.96 9.90 -31.99
CA SER A 1081 -13.70 10.75 -33.16
C SER A 1081 -14.83 11.78 -33.38
N LYS A 1082 -14.45 12.94 -33.92
CA LYS A 1082 -15.20 14.20 -33.88
C LYS A 1082 -16.10 14.44 -35.11
N ASN A 1083 -17.14 15.25 -34.89
CA ASN A 1083 -17.67 16.31 -35.77
C ASN A 1083 -18.32 16.02 -37.14
N SER A 1084 -19.63 16.34 -37.18
CA SER A 1084 -20.28 17.19 -38.22
C SER A 1084 -20.77 16.46 -39.52
N PRO A 1085 -21.53 17.12 -40.43
CA PRO A 1085 -22.94 16.76 -40.65
C PRO A 1085 -23.25 16.15 -42.05
N PRO A 1086 -24.49 15.72 -42.35
CA PRO A 1086 -24.78 14.81 -43.46
C PRO A 1086 -25.19 15.50 -44.78
N TYR A 1087 -24.71 14.97 -45.92
CA TYR A 1087 -25.20 15.19 -47.30
C TYR A 1087 -24.67 13.97 -48.13
N GLN A 1088 -25.30 13.38 -49.16
CA GLN A 1088 -26.42 13.78 -50.04
C GLN A 1088 -27.00 12.57 -50.84
N THR A 1089 -28.06 12.84 -51.66
CA THR A 1089 -28.59 12.09 -52.85
C THR A 1089 -29.35 10.76 -52.62
N HIS A 1090 -30.44 10.39 -53.32
CA HIS A 1090 -31.45 11.03 -54.23
C HIS A 1090 -32.83 10.38 -53.85
N SER A 1091 -34.05 10.80 -54.23
CA SER A 1091 -34.59 11.34 -55.50
C SER A 1091 -35.96 12.04 -55.34
N SER A 1092 -36.43 12.69 -56.42
CA SER A 1092 -37.74 13.35 -56.68
C SER A 1092 -39.02 12.60 -56.23
N THR A 1093 -40.20 13.23 -56.02
CA THR A 1093 -41.05 13.87 -57.06
C THR A 1093 -42.19 14.75 -56.47
N SER A 1094 -42.58 15.85 -57.15
CA SER A 1094 -43.92 16.53 -57.21
C SER A 1094 -44.74 16.87 -55.92
N SER A 1095 -45.48 17.99 -55.80
CA SER A 1095 -45.62 19.26 -56.57
C SER A 1095 -46.67 20.18 -55.88
N THR A 1096 -46.53 21.51 -55.97
CA THR A 1096 -47.59 22.57 -55.81
C THR A 1096 -48.39 22.63 -54.48
N THR A 1097 -48.76 23.74 -53.82
CA THR A 1097 -48.67 25.22 -53.99
C THR A 1097 -48.92 25.85 -52.57
N THR A 1098 -48.94 27.16 -52.24
CA THR A 1098 -49.09 28.45 -52.97
C THR A 1098 -48.53 29.62 -52.13
N ALA A 1099 -48.46 30.83 -52.72
CA ALA A 1099 -48.57 32.17 -52.09
C ALA A 1099 -47.59 32.65 -50.98
N ALA A 1100 -46.77 33.64 -51.35
CA ALA A 1100 -46.17 34.68 -50.50
C ALA A 1100 -47.13 35.92 -50.42
N PRO A 1101 -46.77 37.15 -49.96
CA PRO A 1101 -45.52 37.68 -49.38
C PRO A 1101 -45.73 38.40 -48.01
N ALA A 1102 -44.72 38.93 -47.31
CA ALA A 1102 -44.16 40.30 -47.41
C ALA A 1102 -43.49 40.61 -46.02
N SER A 1103 -42.52 41.50 -45.79
CA SER A 1103 -41.77 42.47 -46.62
C SER A 1103 -40.54 43.01 -45.85
N SER A 1104 -39.42 43.29 -46.56
CA SER A 1104 -38.61 44.55 -46.50
C SER A 1104 -37.90 44.99 -45.18
N LEU A 1105 -36.70 45.61 -45.09
CA LEU A 1105 -35.61 46.10 -45.98
C LEU A 1105 -34.25 45.83 -45.24
N GLN A 1106 -33.09 45.47 -45.85
CA GLN A 1106 -32.21 46.16 -46.83
C GLN A 1106 -31.44 47.40 -46.27
N PRO A 1107 -30.21 47.75 -46.76
CA PRO A 1107 -29.15 46.91 -47.40
C PRO A 1107 -27.66 47.38 -47.28
N ARG A 1108 -26.74 46.66 -48.00
CA ARG A 1108 -25.47 47.12 -48.64
C ARG A 1108 -24.22 47.44 -47.75
N SER A 1109 -22.96 47.33 -48.20
CA SER A 1109 -22.37 46.81 -49.48
C SER A 1109 -20.83 46.58 -49.44
N THR A 1110 -20.37 45.48 -50.07
CA THR A 1110 -19.19 45.31 -50.96
C THR A 1110 -17.77 45.89 -50.67
N ALA A 1111 -16.82 44.96 -50.51
CA ALA A 1111 -15.63 44.72 -51.38
C ALA A 1111 -14.28 45.50 -51.29
N SER A 1112 -13.22 44.76 -51.68
CA SER A 1112 -11.89 45.16 -52.22
C SER A 1112 -10.64 45.33 -51.31
N SER A 1113 -9.97 44.19 -51.07
CA SER A 1113 -8.57 43.87 -51.47
C SER A 1113 -7.45 44.95 -51.59
N SER A 1114 -6.33 44.66 -50.87
CA SER A 1114 -4.94 44.58 -51.37
C SER A 1114 -4.06 45.82 -51.66
N ALA A 1115 -3.05 46.05 -50.81
CA ALA A 1115 -1.61 46.25 -51.15
C ALA A 1115 -0.75 46.25 -49.84
N ARG A 1116 0.15 45.28 -49.58
CA ARG A 1116 1.60 45.26 -49.92
C ARG A 1116 2.35 46.56 -49.57
N THR A 1117 3.23 46.59 -48.57
CA THR A 1117 4.67 46.18 -48.59
C THR A 1117 5.29 46.56 -47.21
N ARG A 1118 6.47 46.13 -46.71
CA ARG A 1118 7.55 45.17 -47.08
C ARG A 1118 8.47 44.96 -45.84
N THR A 1119 9.14 43.80 -45.74
CA THR A 1119 10.47 43.55 -45.09
C THR A 1119 10.70 43.86 -43.59
N ALA A 1120 11.54 43.15 -42.83
CA ALA A 1120 12.37 41.96 -43.11
C ALA A 1120 12.72 41.19 -41.81
N SER A 1121 13.16 39.94 -41.96
CA SER A 1121 14.06 39.25 -41.03
C SER A 1121 15.15 38.53 -41.81
N PRO A 1122 16.41 38.59 -41.33
CA PRO A 1122 17.28 37.41 -41.29
C PRO A 1122 17.85 37.22 -39.87
N LEU A 1123 18.00 36.02 -39.29
CA LEU A 1123 18.64 34.76 -39.72
C LEU A 1123 20.17 34.72 -39.62
N ASN A 1124 20.65 33.60 -39.06
CA ASN A 1124 22.03 33.08 -38.96
C ASN A 1124 22.97 33.76 -37.94
N GLY A 1125 23.81 33.02 -37.20
CA GLY A 1125 23.98 31.54 -37.13
C GLY A 1125 25.35 31.13 -36.59
N TYR A 1126 25.56 29.82 -36.39
CA TYR A 1126 26.78 29.13 -35.89
C TYR A 1126 27.08 29.27 -34.37
N GLY A 1127 27.45 28.21 -33.62
CA GLY A 1127 27.39 26.76 -33.92
C GLY A 1127 28.49 25.92 -33.25
N TYR A 1128 28.09 24.96 -32.40
CA TYR A 1128 28.88 23.84 -31.81
C TYR A 1128 29.98 24.20 -30.78
N GLY A 1129 30.33 23.33 -29.81
CA GLY A 1129 30.01 21.89 -29.70
C GLY A 1129 29.74 21.33 -28.29
N ILE A 1130 29.57 20.00 -28.24
CA ILE A 1130 28.98 19.19 -27.15
C ILE A 1130 30.07 18.33 -26.47
N PRO A 1131 29.92 17.97 -25.17
CA PRO A 1131 29.97 16.53 -24.83
C PRO A 1131 28.74 16.00 -24.05
N SER A 1132 28.15 14.93 -24.60
CA SER A 1132 27.39 13.81 -24.00
C SER A 1132 26.35 14.03 -22.87
N PRO A 1133 25.08 13.63 -23.07
CA PRO A 1133 24.09 13.49 -21.99
C PRO A 1133 24.21 12.14 -21.25
N LEU A 1134 24.08 12.17 -19.92
CA LEU A 1134 23.76 10.99 -19.11
C LEU A 1134 22.24 10.68 -19.20
N PRO A 1135 21.80 9.41 -19.08
CA PRO A 1135 20.43 9.03 -19.45
C PRO A 1135 19.37 9.48 -18.44
N HIS A 1136 18.21 9.91 -18.96
CA HIS A 1136 17.01 10.14 -18.16
C HIS A 1136 16.50 8.84 -17.51
N HIS A 1137 16.31 8.85 -16.19
CA HIS A 1137 15.52 7.81 -15.53
C HIS A 1137 14.04 7.97 -15.88
N GLN A 1138 13.50 7.04 -16.68
CA GLN A 1138 12.08 6.97 -16.97
C GLN A 1138 11.29 6.49 -15.74
N THR A 1139 10.42 7.36 -15.24
CA THR A 1139 9.33 7.00 -14.34
C THR A 1139 8.20 6.33 -15.13
N THR A 1140 7.93 5.04 -14.92
CA THR A 1140 6.58 4.44 -14.79
C THR A 1140 6.60 2.91 -14.77
N SER A 1141 5.53 2.36 -14.17
CA SER A 1141 5.00 0.99 -14.25
C SER A 1141 5.28 0.05 -13.07
N TYR A 1142 4.18 -0.62 -12.69
CA TYR A 1142 4.00 -1.54 -11.59
C TYR A 1142 5.15 -2.53 -11.40
N ALA A 1143 5.74 -2.53 -10.20
CA ALA A 1143 6.63 -3.61 -9.78
C ALA A 1143 5.83 -4.91 -9.68
N LEU A 1144 6.10 -5.85 -10.60
CA LEU A 1144 5.78 -7.26 -10.40
C LEU A 1144 6.42 -7.72 -9.08
N PRO A 1145 5.81 -8.65 -8.32
CA PRO A 1145 6.44 -9.21 -7.14
C PRO A 1145 7.82 -9.74 -7.51
N GLN A 1146 8.82 -9.47 -6.68
CA GLN A 1146 10.16 -10.01 -6.90
C GLN A 1146 10.10 -11.54 -6.91
N VAL A 1147 10.15 -12.13 -8.10
CA VAL A 1147 10.57 -13.52 -8.26
C VAL A 1147 11.95 -13.60 -7.63
N GLN A 1148 12.06 -14.36 -6.55
CA GLN A 1148 13.28 -14.41 -5.75
C GLN A 1148 14.33 -15.23 -6.49
N HIS A 1149 14.99 -14.61 -7.48
CA HIS A 1149 16.10 -15.21 -8.20
C HIS A 1149 17.16 -15.67 -7.20
N GLY A 1150 17.75 -16.86 -7.43
CA GLY A 1150 18.70 -17.52 -6.52
C GLY A 1150 20.05 -16.80 -6.31
N ARG A 1151 20.19 -15.54 -6.72
CA ARG A 1151 21.33 -14.67 -6.42
C ARG A 1151 20.86 -13.51 -5.56
N GLY A 1152 21.27 -13.55 -4.30
CA GLY A 1152 20.60 -12.86 -3.21
C GLY A 1152 20.62 -11.34 -3.25
N ILE A 1153 19.64 -10.77 -2.57
CA ILE A 1153 19.86 -9.55 -1.79
C ILE A 1153 20.72 -9.95 -0.60
N TYR A 1154 22.00 -9.55 -0.59
CA TYR A 1154 22.75 -9.04 0.57
C TYR A 1154 24.20 -8.71 0.14
N ALA A 1155 24.61 -7.46 0.42
CA ALA A 1155 25.90 -6.84 0.09
C ALA A 1155 26.16 -6.52 -1.40
N GLY A 1156 26.63 -5.30 -1.66
CA GLY A 1156 27.28 -4.92 -2.89
C GLY A 1156 28.75 -4.58 -2.63
N TYR A 1157 29.60 -4.81 -3.62
CA TYR A 1157 30.80 -4.01 -3.92
C TYR A 1157 31.25 -4.28 -5.35
N ASP A 1158 31.99 -3.34 -5.93
CA ASP A 1158 32.27 -3.27 -7.37
C ASP A 1158 33.43 -4.14 -7.89
N ASP A 1159 33.23 -4.59 -9.14
CA ASP A 1159 34.15 -4.69 -10.28
C ASP A 1159 35.68 -4.74 -10.04
N VAL A 1160 36.28 -5.93 -10.28
CA VAL A 1160 37.69 -6.11 -10.70
C VAL A 1160 37.78 -7.36 -11.59
N ASP A 1161 37.85 -7.23 -12.92
CA ASP A 1161 39.16 -7.16 -13.62
C ASP A 1161 39.01 -7.16 -15.15
N LYS A 1162 39.82 -6.35 -15.82
CA LYS A 1162 40.07 -6.42 -17.27
C LYS A 1162 41.53 -6.72 -17.50
N ASP A 1163 41.86 -7.96 -17.85
CA ASP A 1163 42.85 -8.18 -18.93
C ASP A 1163 42.92 -9.64 -19.41
N LYS A 1164 42.60 -9.84 -20.70
CA LYS A 1164 43.37 -10.73 -21.58
C LYS A 1164 43.05 -10.51 -23.06
N LYS A 1165 44.04 -9.92 -23.74
CA LYS A 1165 44.32 -10.08 -25.18
C LYS A 1165 44.59 -11.58 -25.47
N GLU A 1166 44.58 -12.13 -26.68
CA GLU A 1166 44.55 -11.55 -28.04
C GLU A 1166 44.13 -12.67 -29.03
N ALA A 1167 43.26 -12.40 -30.01
CA ALA A 1167 43.16 -13.21 -31.24
C ALA A 1167 42.53 -12.39 -32.38
N LYS A 1168 43.31 -12.06 -33.40
CA LYS A 1168 42.87 -11.25 -34.56
C LYS A 1168 42.28 -12.15 -35.66
N GLY A 1169 41.08 -11.85 -36.14
CA GLY A 1169 40.43 -12.53 -37.28
C GLY A 1169 39.54 -11.58 -38.09
N LYS A 1170 40.06 -11.04 -39.20
CA LYS A 1170 39.54 -9.88 -39.97
C LYS A 1170 38.17 -10.09 -40.64
N GLY A 1171 37.40 -8.99 -40.75
CA GLY A 1171 36.34 -8.76 -41.75
C GLY A 1171 34.99 -8.42 -41.12
N GLY A 1172 34.24 -7.37 -41.52
CA GLY A 1172 34.47 -6.30 -42.50
C GLY A 1172 33.31 -5.28 -42.43
N TYR A 1173 33.54 -4.01 -42.80
CA TYR A 1173 32.60 -2.89 -42.59
C TYR A 1173 31.38 -2.87 -43.55
N ALA A 1174 30.21 -2.45 -43.03
CA ALA A 1174 29.24 -1.50 -43.63
C ALA A 1174 27.98 -1.43 -42.72
N SER A 1175 27.75 -0.44 -41.85
CA SER A 1175 27.39 0.97 -42.06
C SER A 1175 25.91 1.27 -42.38
N TRP A 1176 25.16 1.62 -41.31
CA TRP A 1176 24.10 2.66 -41.22
C TRP A 1176 22.88 2.68 -42.18
N GLY A 1177 21.67 2.80 -41.59
CA GLY A 1177 20.62 3.69 -42.12
C GLY A 1177 19.15 3.24 -41.95
N GLY A 1178 18.34 4.07 -41.28
CA GLY A 1178 16.86 4.01 -41.26
C GLY A 1178 16.26 3.24 -40.06
N SER A 1179 15.84 3.87 -38.96
CA SER A 1179 14.69 4.79 -38.74
C SER A 1179 13.33 4.08 -38.66
N VAL A 1180 12.49 4.54 -37.71
CA VAL A 1180 11.20 4.00 -37.18
C VAL A 1180 11.45 3.11 -35.95
N GLY A 1181 11.08 3.44 -34.70
CA GLY A 1181 10.27 4.54 -34.16
C GLY A 1181 8.88 4.05 -33.70
N VAL A 1182 8.51 4.34 -32.44
CA VAL A 1182 7.21 4.02 -31.79
C VAL A 1182 7.08 2.52 -31.40
N VAL A 1183 6.73 2.09 -30.17
CA VAL A 1183 6.39 2.74 -28.87
C VAL A 1183 7.40 2.30 -27.81
#